data_AF-A0A8H7B8W5-F1
#
_entry.id   AF-A0A8H7B8W5-F1
#
_cell.length_a   1.000
_cell.length_b   1.000
_cell.length_c   1.000
_cell.angle_alpha   90.00
_cell.angle_beta   90.00
_cell.angle_gamma   90.00
#
_symmetry.space_group_name_H-M   'P 1'
#
loop_
_entity.id
_entity.type
_entity.pdbx_description
1 polymer ?
#
loop_
_entity_poly.entity_id
_entity_poly.type
_entity_poly.pdbx_seq_one_letter_code
_entity_poly.pdbx_strand_id
1 'polypeptide(L)'
;MAFSRNYVPLFFASIATTAVAQNISKVDLGWYAPKKSWINDIGQVLNGTGTNGFVFNSSQLPAGVEYGTYNWCNMPHVRKEEYVKVDDEFELVYVEVIHRHHKRTPYASNTFPKEAYPWDCNDQGLFYYGEPLNPAGNTSASTYWSVYTNPVNPFAVAGFNGSCQFPQITREGLDDSLQHGKDLYGVYHDMLGFLPDVINEKTTWRVSNNVITSQVAGMLIEGMYNSKDNVPLHVQPSTIDSLAPSYSCPAASSLYSSYGVSSTASNWTAHLKATAPLFASLDAISGVATDSSEWHNWFDHYYDNLSARQCHAKPLPCNITNPDLCVTQEQADTVYRLGQYEYSFIYRDSPLSLQAAAASYGIFMAEVAENIRAVLAGKDSVVYRHNVAHDGSLARLLSFLQVETMVWVGMGSEVVFEVYQKGGKAYLRILWGGQILKSSNPSLGRIDMIDLDVFLGMDMRAHAKGHLLTGIFTPSATAPSLTTAPHFNNSSTPITVRFSSSTGFPKIADTDPNANPRGIAIRFHLPPKEDGTRQHTDIIAHSTPYFPTRTGAEFLEFLKAATGQNAGEAVPEFLGRHPETARFLQAAKPSPESFATEKFFGVNAFKLVKGGNATVVRYRIVPVAGEKHLDTEALKEKSDTYLFDELTPRLQSGSIGFKLLAQVADEGDVTDNATEIWPEERKVVELGEIQIEKIKDDEESAKEQKSIIFDPIPRVEGVEPSDDPLLEVRASVYLISGKQRRAAEEPEKADSVVATDAAVAAT
;
A
#
# COMPACT_ATOMS: atom_id res chain seq x y z
N MET A 1 22.79 24.58 46.15
CA MET A 1 21.54 25.14 45.60
C MET A 1 21.26 24.42 44.29
N ALA A 2 20.22 23.60 44.28
CA ALA A 2 19.81 22.80 43.13
C ALA A 2 18.97 23.68 42.18
N PHE A 3 19.46 23.89 40.96
CA PHE A 3 18.65 24.45 39.87
C PHE A 3 18.01 23.29 39.07
N SER A 4 16.69 23.36 38.96
CA SER A 4 15.81 22.28 38.52
C SER A 4 15.95 21.93 37.04
N ARG A 5 16.00 20.63 36.77
CA ARG A 5 16.17 19.93 35.49
C ARG A 5 14.90 19.87 34.59
N ASN A 6 13.87 20.69 34.83
CA ASN A 6 12.52 20.42 34.32
C ASN A 6 11.96 21.37 33.23
N TYR A 7 12.76 22.24 32.61
CA TYR A 7 12.24 23.17 31.57
C TYR A 7 12.77 22.95 30.15
N VAL A 8 13.71 22.02 29.96
CA VAL A 8 14.23 21.68 28.62
C VAL A 8 13.32 20.71 27.83
N PRO A 9 12.60 19.73 28.43
CA PRO A 9 11.79 18.77 27.65
C PRO A 9 10.56 19.38 26.97
N LEU A 10 9.96 20.44 27.54
CA LEU A 10 8.74 21.05 27.00
C LEU A 10 8.99 21.94 25.77
N PHE A 11 10.21 22.46 25.59
CA PHE A 11 10.55 23.27 24.41
C PHE A 11 10.85 22.39 23.19
N PHE A 12 11.41 21.18 23.41
CA PHE A 12 11.62 20.17 22.36
C PHE A 12 10.31 19.57 21.83
N ALA A 13 9.29 19.45 22.67
CA ALA A 13 7.95 19.02 22.24
C ALA A 13 7.27 20.09 21.36
N SER A 14 7.47 21.38 21.62
CA SER A 14 6.78 22.49 20.92
C SER A 14 7.34 22.76 19.51
N ILE A 15 8.66 22.69 19.32
CA ILE A 15 9.28 22.93 18.00
C ILE A 15 9.13 21.69 17.08
N ALA A 16 9.09 20.49 17.66
CA ALA A 16 8.78 19.27 16.91
C ALA A 16 7.28 19.12 16.54
N THR A 17 6.37 19.82 17.24
CA THR A 17 4.92 19.77 16.96
C THR A 17 4.40 20.91 16.09
N THR A 18 5.09 22.06 16.03
CA THR A 18 4.62 23.23 15.26
C THR A 18 5.12 23.29 13.82
N ALA A 19 6.20 22.60 13.46
CA ALA A 19 6.69 22.51 12.07
C ALA A 19 6.06 21.36 11.24
N VAL A 20 5.12 20.61 11.83
CA VAL A 20 4.48 19.43 11.19
C VAL A 20 3.01 19.71 10.80
N ALA A 21 2.52 20.92 11.05
CA ALA A 21 1.13 21.28 10.79
C ALA A 21 1.06 22.49 9.84
N GLN A 22 1.13 22.25 8.52
CA GLN A 22 0.39 23.02 7.50
C GLN A 22 0.56 22.39 6.08
N ASN A 23 -0.55 21.84 5.57
CA ASN A 23 -0.85 21.44 4.17
C ASN A 23 0.24 20.75 3.33
N ILE A 24 0.67 19.58 3.80
CA ILE A 24 1.50 18.64 3.05
C ILE A 24 0.64 17.39 2.83
N SER A 25 0.33 17.02 1.58
CA SER A 25 -0.24 15.70 1.25
C SER A 25 0.83 14.63 1.44
N LYS A 26 1.16 14.37 2.71
CA LYS A 26 2.00 13.28 3.19
C LYS A 26 1.25 11.98 2.90
N VAL A 27 1.89 10.98 2.30
CA VAL A 27 1.32 9.63 2.31
C VAL A 27 1.17 9.23 3.77
N ASP A 28 -0.07 9.22 4.23
CA ASP A 28 -0.40 9.09 5.63
C ASP A 28 -0.51 7.62 6.01
N LEU A 29 0.60 7.09 6.52
CA LEU A 29 0.73 5.72 7.00
C LEU A 29 0.26 5.56 8.46
N GLY A 30 -0.25 6.63 9.08
CA GLY A 30 -0.80 6.59 10.42
C GLY A 30 -2.04 5.70 10.49
N TRP A 31 -2.20 5.00 11.61
CA TRP A 31 -3.48 4.40 11.95
C TRP A 31 -4.35 5.45 12.62
N TYR A 32 -5.58 5.56 12.15
CA TYR A 32 -6.62 6.41 12.70
C TYR A 32 -7.70 5.53 13.30
N ALA A 33 -8.09 5.85 14.53
CA ALA A 33 -9.12 5.10 15.24
C ALA A 33 -10.43 5.13 14.44
N PRO A 34 -11.14 4.00 14.34
CA PRO A 34 -12.48 3.99 13.75
C PRO A 34 -13.44 4.85 14.59
N LYS A 35 -14.55 5.25 13.98
CA LYS A 35 -15.63 5.96 14.66
C LYS A 35 -16.17 5.12 15.81
N LYS A 36 -16.32 5.74 16.98
CA LYS A 36 -17.01 5.11 18.12
C LYS A 36 -18.48 4.88 17.77
N SER A 37 -18.95 3.66 17.99
CA SER A 37 -20.33 3.24 17.78
C SER A 37 -20.69 2.14 18.79
N TRP A 38 -21.91 1.62 18.72
CA TRP A 38 -22.28 0.45 19.52
C TRP A 38 -21.42 -0.78 19.19
N ILE A 39 -20.88 -0.88 17.97
CA ILE A 39 -20.13 -2.05 17.50
C ILE A 39 -18.82 -2.21 18.28
N ASN A 40 -18.12 -1.12 18.57
CA ASN A 40 -16.83 -1.14 19.26
C ASN A 40 -16.91 -0.69 20.72
N ASP A 41 -18.12 -0.67 21.29
CA ASP A 41 -18.37 -0.40 22.71
C ASP A 41 -18.89 -1.66 23.37
N ILE A 42 -18.02 -2.36 24.11
CA ILE A 42 -18.39 -3.61 24.78
C ILE A 42 -19.55 -3.44 25.78
N GLY A 43 -19.67 -2.26 26.41
CA GLY A 43 -20.78 -1.97 27.33
C GLY A 43 -22.11 -1.91 26.59
N GLN A 44 -22.14 -1.31 25.40
CA GLN A 44 -23.33 -1.27 24.55
C GLN A 44 -23.62 -2.64 23.90
N VAL A 45 -22.59 -3.39 23.51
CA VAL A 45 -22.76 -4.75 22.96
C VAL A 45 -23.41 -5.68 23.97
N LEU A 46 -22.94 -5.68 25.22
CA LEU A 46 -23.44 -6.57 26.26
C LEU A 46 -24.82 -6.16 26.79
N ASN A 47 -25.09 -4.85 26.93
CA ASN A 47 -26.36 -4.36 27.50
C ASN A 47 -27.41 -4.00 26.44
N GLY A 48 -27.06 -4.05 25.16
CA GLY A 48 -27.98 -3.77 24.06
C GLY A 48 -29.00 -4.88 23.85
N THR A 49 -30.11 -4.56 23.19
CA THR A 49 -31.15 -5.50 22.79
C THR A 49 -31.26 -5.58 21.27
N GLY A 50 -31.69 -6.73 20.74
CA GLY A 50 -31.80 -6.93 19.30
C GLY A 50 -30.46 -6.78 18.56
N THR A 51 -30.52 -6.44 17.27
CA THR A 51 -29.35 -6.38 16.39
C THR A 51 -28.93 -4.95 16.04
N ASN A 52 -29.44 -3.94 16.77
CA ASN A 52 -29.25 -2.51 16.45
C ASN A 52 -29.64 -2.16 14.99
N GLY A 53 -30.73 -2.77 14.50
CA GLY A 53 -31.26 -2.53 13.15
C GLY A 53 -30.62 -3.38 12.04
N PHE A 54 -29.63 -4.21 12.36
CA PHE A 54 -29.01 -5.12 11.39
C PHE A 54 -29.94 -6.31 11.07
N VAL A 55 -29.96 -6.75 9.82
CA VAL A 55 -30.80 -7.87 9.36
C VAL A 55 -29.96 -9.16 9.26
N PHE A 56 -30.52 -10.28 9.74
CA PHE A 56 -29.84 -11.59 9.82
C PHE A 56 -30.68 -12.78 9.32
N ASN A 57 -31.90 -12.53 8.84
CA ASN A 57 -32.89 -13.58 8.60
C ASN A 57 -33.47 -13.63 7.17
N SER A 58 -32.99 -12.78 6.26
CA SER A 58 -33.54 -12.67 4.89
C SER A 58 -32.58 -11.93 3.96
N SER A 59 -32.50 -12.34 2.70
CA SER A 59 -31.79 -11.57 1.65
C SER A 59 -32.52 -10.29 1.25
N GLN A 60 -33.82 -10.20 1.53
CA GLN A 60 -34.64 -9.02 1.28
C GLN A 60 -34.79 -8.21 2.56
N LEU A 61 -34.64 -6.89 2.44
CA LEU A 61 -34.89 -5.97 3.55
C LEU A 61 -36.39 -5.96 3.92
N PRO A 62 -36.74 -5.89 5.22
CA PRO A 62 -38.13 -5.72 5.63
C PRO A 62 -38.76 -4.46 5.04
N ALA A 63 -40.08 -4.48 4.84
CA ALA A 63 -40.81 -3.32 4.32
C ALA A 63 -40.57 -2.07 5.18
N GLY A 64 -40.20 -0.95 4.54
CA GLY A 64 -39.92 0.33 5.21
C GLY A 64 -38.49 0.48 5.75
N VAL A 65 -37.64 -0.54 5.63
CA VAL A 65 -36.19 -0.43 5.91
C VAL A 65 -35.48 0.11 4.68
N GLU A 66 -34.69 1.16 4.85
CA GLU A 66 -33.94 1.79 3.76
C GLU A 66 -32.83 0.88 3.24
N TYR A 67 -32.64 0.87 1.91
CA TYR A 67 -31.50 0.21 1.29
C TYR A 67 -30.19 0.86 1.76
N GLY A 68 -29.13 0.05 1.87
CA GLY A 68 -27.91 0.47 2.56
C GLY A 68 -27.88 0.11 4.06
N THR A 69 -28.99 -0.37 4.62
CA THR A 69 -29.00 -1.02 5.94
C THR A 69 -28.20 -2.31 5.90
N TYR A 70 -27.37 -2.56 6.91
CA TYR A 70 -26.59 -3.80 7.01
C TYR A 70 -27.50 -5.03 7.02
N ASN A 71 -27.23 -5.95 6.11
CA ASN A 71 -27.91 -7.23 6.02
C ASN A 71 -26.88 -8.34 5.85
N TRP A 72 -26.72 -9.17 6.89
CA TRP A 72 -25.76 -10.28 6.89
C TRP A 72 -26.00 -11.28 5.76
N CYS A 73 -27.27 -11.50 5.40
CA CYS A 73 -27.64 -12.52 4.42
C CYS A 73 -27.43 -12.08 2.97
N ASN A 74 -27.52 -10.78 2.71
CA ASN A 74 -27.28 -10.19 1.41
C ASN A 74 -26.97 -8.71 1.61
N MET A 75 -25.69 -8.38 1.65
CA MET A 75 -25.23 -7.02 1.93
C MET A 75 -25.66 -6.07 0.82
N PRO A 76 -25.92 -4.79 1.16
CA PRO A 76 -26.07 -3.74 0.15
C PRO A 76 -24.87 -3.74 -0.79
N HIS A 77 -25.11 -3.42 -2.06
CA HIS A 77 -24.12 -3.38 -3.13
C HIS A 77 -24.56 -2.37 -4.20
N VAL A 78 -23.70 -2.14 -5.19
CA VAL A 78 -23.95 -1.26 -6.32
C VAL A 78 -25.13 -1.78 -7.12
N ARG A 79 -26.16 -0.93 -7.26
CA ARG A 79 -27.32 -1.14 -8.13
C ARG A 79 -27.86 0.18 -8.65
N LYS A 80 -28.66 0.15 -9.72
CA LYS A 80 -29.13 1.35 -10.42
C LYS A 80 -29.89 2.33 -9.53
N GLU A 81 -30.65 1.82 -8.56
CA GLU A 81 -31.60 2.60 -7.77
C GLU A 81 -30.91 3.61 -6.85
N GLU A 82 -29.76 3.25 -6.25
CA GLU A 82 -29.03 4.09 -5.31
C GLU A 82 -27.70 4.61 -5.86
N TYR A 83 -27.24 4.08 -7.00
CA TYR A 83 -25.97 4.52 -7.57
C TYR A 83 -26.02 6.00 -7.98
N VAL A 84 -25.11 6.78 -7.41
CA VAL A 84 -24.97 8.19 -7.72
C VAL A 84 -23.96 8.34 -8.85
N LYS A 85 -24.45 8.71 -10.04
CA LYS A 85 -23.61 8.98 -11.21
C LYS A 85 -22.69 10.18 -10.93
N VAL A 86 -21.41 10.06 -11.30
CA VAL A 86 -20.44 11.17 -11.28
C VAL A 86 -20.79 12.17 -12.38
N ASP A 87 -20.41 13.43 -12.21
CA ASP A 87 -20.57 14.46 -13.23
C ASP A 87 -20.01 14.02 -14.59
N ASP A 88 -20.69 14.39 -15.67
CA ASP A 88 -20.37 13.98 -17.05
C ASP A 88 -19.00 14.51 -17.54
N GLU A 89 -18.41 15.49 -16.84
CA GLU A 89 -17.03 15.93 -17.08
C GLU A 89 -15.95 14.94 -16.61
N PHE A 90 -16.32 13.89 -15.87
CA PHE A 90 -15.42 12.79 -15.49
C PHE A 90 -15.71 11.54 -16.32
N GLU A 91 -14.68 11.04 -17.01
CA GLU A 91 -14.75 9.81 -17.79
C GLU A 91 -14.35 8.61 -16.92
N LEU A 92 -15.22 7.61 -16.79
CA LEU A 92 -14.87 6.35 -16.10
C LEU A 92 -13.94 5.53 -16.99
N VAL A 93 -12.73 5.24 -16.51
CA VAL A 93 -11.70 4.53 -17.29
C VAL A 93 -11.33 3.16 -16.73
N TYR A 94 -11.65 2.89 -15.46
CA TYR A 94 -11.31 1.62 -14.82
C TYR A 94 -12.26 1.26 -13.68
N VAL A 95 -12.62 -0.02 -13.58
CA VAL A 95 -13.37 -0.58 -12.45
C VAL A 95 -12.74 -1.88 -11.98
N GLU A 96 -12.48 -1.98 -10.67
CA GLU A 96 -12.07 -3.23 -10.02
C GLU A 96 -12.97 -3.54 -8.84
N VAL A 97 -13.66 -4.67 -8.92
CA VAL A 97 -14.56 -5.15 -7.88
C VAL A 97 -13.88 -6.27 -7.11
N ILE A 98 -14.02 -6.24 -5.80
CA ILE A 98 -13.79 -7.40 -4.95
C ILE A 98 -15.00 -7.61 -4.05
N HIS A 99 -15.61 -8.79 -4.16
CA HIS A 99 -16.77 -9.13 -3.34
C HIS A 99 -16.62 -10.48 -2.64
N ARG A 100 -17.27 -10.62 -1.48
CA ARG A 100 -17.36 -11.87 -0.75
C ARG A 100 -18.37 -12.77 -1.44
N HIS A 101 -18.13 -14.08 -1.40
CA HIS A 101 -19.16 -15.07 -1.73
C HIS A 101 -20.51 -14.82 -1.00
N HIS A 102 -21.58 -15.36 -1.58
CA HIS A 102 -22.95 -15.26 -1.05
C HIS A 102 -23.29 -16.33 0.01
N LYS A 103 -24.58 -16.42 0.38
CA LYS A 103 -25.11 -17.35 1.38
C LYS A 103 -24.65 -18.79 1.15
N ARG A 104 -24.32 -19.44 2.26
CA ARG A 104 -23.73 -20.77 2.29
C ARG A 104 -24.08 -21.51 3.58
N THR A 105 -23.88 -22.82 3.60
CA THR A 105 -23.92 -23.62 4.82
C THR A 105 -22.79 -23.22 5.78
N PRO A 106 -22.89 -23.39 7.12
CA PRO A 106 -21.77 -23.15 8.03
C PRO A 106 -20.47 -23.85 7.63
N TYR A 107 -19.32 -23.43 8.18
CA TYR A 107 -18.10 -24.22 8.04
C TYR A 107 -18.24 -25.50 8.86
N ALA A 108 -17.65 -26.61 8.41
CA ALA A 108 -17.74 -27.88 9.13
C ALA A 108 -17.24 -27.76 10.58
N SER A 109 -16.14 -27.02 10.80
CA SER A 109 -15.58 -26.70 12.13
C SER A 109 -16.56 -25.95 13.02
N ASN A 110 -17.49 -25.18 12.43
CA ASN A 110 -18.43 -24.30 13.12
C ASN A 110 -19.78 -25.01 13.35
N THR A 111 -19.92 -26.28 12.99
CA THR A 111 -21.12 -27.08 13.28
C THR A 111 -21.10 -27.57 14.72
N PHE A 112 -22.26 -27.70 15.37
CA PHE A 112 -22.32 -28.25 16.71
C PHE A 112 -22.00 -29.75 16.68
N PRO A 113 -21.49 -30.35 17.78
CA PRO A 113 -21.12 -31.77 17.80
C PRO A 113 -22.24 -32.70 17.33
N LYS A 114 -23.49 -32.33 17.59
CA LYS A 114 -24.67 -32.98 17.04
C LYS A 114 -25.73 -31.94 16.73
N GLU A 115 -26.36 -32.07 15.57
CA GLU A 115 -27.40 -31.17 15.09
C GLU A 115 -28.78 -31.84 15.05
N ALA A 116 -29.83 -31.10 15.42
CA ALA A 116 -31.17 -31.66 15.60
C ALA A 116 -31.93 -31.90 14.29
N TYR A 117 -31.50 -31.29 13.18
CA TYR A 117 -32.15 -31.37 11.88
C TYR A 117 -31.12 -31.38 10.75
N PRO A 118 -31.51 -31.78 9.53
CA PRO A 118 -30.54 -31.88 8.44
C PRO A 118 -30.29 -30.58 7.68
N TRP A 119 -29.17 -30.55 6.96
CA TRP A 119 -28.93 -29.59 5.89
C TRP A 119 -28.87 -30.30 4.54
N ASP A 120 -29.85 -30.02 3.70
CA ASP A 120 -30.00 -30.64 2.39
C ASP A 120 -29.66 -29.66 1.28
N CYS A 121 -28.82 -30.08 0.33
CA CYS A 121 -28.39 -29.31 -0.83
C CYS A 121 -28.65 -30.07 -2.14
N ASN A 122 -29.75 -30.84 -2.18
CA ASN A 122 -30.12 -31.68 -3.32
C ASN A 122 -30.67 -30.89 -4.52
N ASP A 123 -30.87 -29.59 -4.35
CA ASP A 123 -31.44 -28.64 -5.32
C ASP A 123 -30.37 -27.96 -6.19
N GLN A 124 -29.12 -28.40 -6.10
CA GLN A 124 -28.00 -27.90 -6.89
C GLN A 124 -26.91 -28.98 -7.06
N GLY A 125 -26.16 -28.88 -8.16
CA GLY A 125 -25.00 -29.73 -8.43
C GLY A 125 -23.70 -28.98 -8.17
N LEU A 126 -22.67 -29.69 -7.69
CA LEU A 126 -21.31 -29.14 -7.58
C LEU A 126 -20.46 -29.56 -8.79
N PHE A 127 -20.22 -28.64 -9.71
CA PHE A 127 -19.55 -28.94 -10.99
C PHE A 127 -18.01 -28.78 -10.86
N TYR A 128 -17.26 -29.86 -11.09
CA TYR A 128 -15.78 -29.95 -10.94
C TYR A 128 -15.09 -30.70 -12.09
N TYR A 129 -15.67 -30.73 -13.28
CA TYR A 129 -15.13 -31.53 -14.39
C TYR A 129 -14.13 -30.71 -15.22
N GLY A 130 -13.21 -31.39 -15.88
CA GLY A 130 -12.29 -30.80 -16.85
C GLY A 130 -12.79 -31.01 -18.26
N GLU A 131 -12.50 -30.05 -19.15
CA GLU A 131 -12.79 -30.14 -20.58
C GLU A 131 -11.57 -29.65 -21.39
N PRO A 132 -11.14 -30.36 -22.44
CA PRO A 132 -10.07 -29.89 -23.33
C PRO A 132 -10.46 -28.60 -24.06
N LEU A 133 -9.72 -27.51 -23.81
CA LEU A 133 -9.99 -26.22 -24.44
C LEU A 133 -9.20 -25.98 -25.74
N ASN A 134 -7.93 -26.42 -25.82
CA ASN A 134 -7.07 -26.17 -26.98
C ASN A 134 -6.00 -27.27 -27.19
N PRO A 135 -5.86 -27.82 -28.42
CA PRO A 135 -6.75 -27.63 -29.57
C PRO A 135 -8.15 -28.18 -29.29
N ALA A 136 -9.18 -27.57 -29.90
CA ALA A 136 -10.55 -28.06 -29.76
C ALA A 136 -10.65 -29.54 -30.20
N GLY A 137 -11.31 -30.37 -29.40
CA GLY A 137 -11.34 -31.82 -29.57
C GLY A 137 -12.58 -32.47 -28.95
N ASN A 138 -12.39 -33.50 -28.14
CA ASN A 138 -13.48 -34.20 -27.46
C ASN A 138 -14.13 -33.31 -26.38
N THR A 139 -15.46 -33.32 -26.29
CA THR A 139 -16.23 -32.65 -25.24
C THR A 139 -16.40 -33.55 -24.01
N SER A 140 -16.50 -32.96 -22.83
CA SER A 140 -16.83 -33.67 -21.59
C SER A 140 -18.35 -33.73 -21.39
N ALA A 141 -18.84 -34.79 -20.74
CA ALA A 141 -20.21 -34.77 -20.23
C ALA A 141 -20.30 -33.78 -19.05
N SER A 142 -21.40 -33.02 -18.97
CA SER A 142 -21.64 -32.11 -17.84
C SER A 142 -21.99 -32.92 -16.59
N THR A 143 -20.98 -33.27 -15.80
CA THR A 143 -21.11 -34.03 -14.56
C THR A 143 -20.97 -33.14 -13.33
N TYR A 144 -21.65 -33.49 -12.24
CA TYR A 144 -21.54 -32.82 -10.96
C TYR A 144 -21.44 -33.83 -9.81
N TRP A 145 -20.89 -33.40 -8.68
CA TRP A 145 -20.86 -34.19 -7.46
C TRP A 145 -22.21 -34.10 -6.74
N SER A 146 -22.75 -35.26 -6.38
CA SER A 146 -23.86 -35.41 -5.44
C SER A 146 -23.28 -35.91 -4.13
N VAL A 147 -23.37 -35.09 -3.08
CA VAL A 147 -22.77 -35.39 -1.78
C VAL A 147 -23.60 -36.46 -1.09
N TYR A 148 -22.94 -37.51 -0.59
CA TYR A 148 -23.57 -38.55 0.20
C TYR A 148 -22.70 -38.94 1.39
N THR A 149 -23.34 -39.26 2.50
CA THR A 149 -22.68 -39.84 3.68
C THR A 149 -23.17 -41.26 3.86
N ASN A 150 -22.25 -42.22 3.92
CA ASN A 150 -22.61 -43.61 4.16
C ASN A 150 -23.00 -43.80 5.64
N PRO A 151 -24.23 -44.28 5.95
CA PRO A 151 -24.69 -44.43 7.33
C PRO A 151 -23.88 -45.43 8.17
N VAL A 152 -23.11 -46.33 7.55
CA VAL A 152 -22.24 -47.27 8.29
C VAL A 152 -20.83 -46.74 8.52
N ASN A 153 -20.48 -45.56 7.99
CA ASN A 153 -19.15 -44.99 8.20
C ASN A 153 -19.03 -44.46 9.64
N PRO A 154 -18.21 -45.08 10.51
CA PRO A 154 -18.07 -44.64 11.90
C PRO A 154 -17.32 -43.30 12.03
N PHE A 155 -16.74 -42.81 10.94
CA PHE A 155 -16.06 -41.52 10.85
C PHE A 155 -16.95 -40.43 10.23
N ALA A 156 -18.27 -40.64 10.18
CA ALA A 156 -19.19 -39.55 9.85
C ALA A 156 -18.91 -38.37 10.80
N VAL A 157 -18.62 -37.21 10.21
CA VAL A 157 -18.20 -36.02 10.96
C VAL A 157 -19.33 -35.59 11.88
N ALA A 158 -18.97 -35.15 13.08
CA ALA A 158 -19.89 -34.45 13.98
C ALA A 158 -20.49 -33.22 13.26
N GLY A 159 -21.77 -32.92 13.50
CA GLY A 159 -22.48 -31.84 12.79
C GLY A 159 -23.85 -32.22 12.24
N PHE A 160 -24.19 -31.60 11.11
CA PHE A 160 -25.46 -31.82 10.40
C PHE A 160 -25.48 -33.17 9.68
N ASN A 161 -26.58 -33.91 9.85
CA ASN A 161 -26.92 -34.98 8.91
C ASN A 161 -27.48 -34.34 7.63
N GLY A 162 -27.25 -34.88 6.44
CA GLY A 162 -27.80 -34.28 5.21
C GLY A 162 -26.95 -34.50 3.97
N SER A 163 -27.22 -33.70 2.94
CA SER A 163 -26.63 -33.85 1.59
C SER A 163 -25.77 -32.67 1.13
N CYS A 164 -25.32 -31.83 2.05
CA CYS A 164 -24.38 -30.75 1.74
C CYS A 164 -22.94 -31.13 2.03
N GLN A 165 -22.02 -30.58 1.24
CA GLN A 165 -20.61 -30.43 1.60
C GLN A 165 -20.46 -29.16 2.44
N PHE A 166 -19.63 -29.17 3.48
CA PHE A 166 -19.48 -28.00 4.36
C PHE A 166 -18.09 -27.37 4.20
N PRO A 167 -17.98 -26.08 3.82
CA PRO A 167 -19.06 -25.20 3.38
C PRO A 167 -19.50 -25.49 1.93
N GLN A 168 -20.74 -25.10 1.60
CA GLN A 168 -21.29 -25.10 0.24
C GLN A 168 -22.20 -23.89 0.05
N ILE A 169 -22.06 -23.18 -1.08
CA ILE A 169 -23.03 -22.13 -1.48
C ILE A 169 -24.39 -22.79 -1.58
N THR A 170 -25.44 -22.18 -1.03
CA THR A 170 -26.80 -22.72 -1.12
C THR A 170 -27.49 -22.24 -2.40
N ARG A 171 -28.61 -22.89 -2.79
CA ARG A 171 -29.40 -22.43 -3.94
C ARG A 171 -29.78 -20.95 -3.84
N GLU A 172 -30.21 -20.51 -2.66
CA GLU A 172 -30.53 -19.10 -2.44
C GLU A 172 -29.29 -18.19 -2.53
N GLY A 173 -28.10 -18.68 -2.18
CA GLY A 173 -26.85 -17.95 -2.40
C GLY A 173 -26.48 -17.81 -3.87
N LEU A 174 -26.79 -18.82 -4.70
CA LEU A 174 -26.68 -18.74 -6.15
C LEU A 174 -27.66 -17.71 -6.73
N ASP A 175 -28.89 -17.68 -6.23
CA ASP A 175 -29.91 -16.70 -6.65
C ASP A 175 -29.51 -15.27 -6.26
N ASP A 176 -28.98 -15.06 -5.06
CA ASP A 176 -28.44 -13.76 -4.64
C ASP A 176 -27.26 -13.32 -5.52
N SER A 177 -26.36 -14.25 -5.87
CA SER A 177 -25.23 -13.97 -6.76
C SER A 177 -25.67 -13.59 -8.18
N LEU A 178 -26.73 -14.22 -8.70
CA LEU A 178 -27.33 -13.87 -9.99
C LEU A 178 -27.87 -12.44 -9.95
N GLN A 179 -28.56 -12.07 -8.86
CA GLN A 179 -29.10 -10.73 -8.71
C GLN A 179 -27.99 -9.68 -8.58
N HIS A 180 -26.94 -9.98 -7.81
CA HIS A 180 -25.77 -9.10 -7.67
C HIS A 180 -25.12 -8.83 -9.05
N GLY A 181 -25.03 -9.86 -9.91
CA GLY A 181 -24.56 -9.69 -11.28
C GLY A 181 -25.43 -8.72 -12.09
N LYS A 182 -26.76 -8.88 -12.03
CA LYS A 182 -27.70 -7.98 -12.71
C LYS A 182 -27.57 -6.54 -12.22
N ASP A 183 -27.36 -6.36 -10.93
CA ASP A 183 -27.27 -5.05 -10.28
C ASP A 183 -25.99 -4.31 -10.73
N LEU A 184 -24.84 -4.99 -10.73
CA LEU A 184 -23.57 -4.46 -11.24
C LEU A 184 -23.62 -4.17 -12.75
N TYR A 185 -24.15 -5.09 -13.56
CA TYR A 185 -24.31 -4.88 -14.99
C TYR A 185 -25.25 -3.70 -15.26
N GLY A 186 -26.32 -3.60 -14.48
CA GLY A 186 -27.23 -2.48 -14.58
C GLY A 186 -26.55 -1.11 -14.43
N VAL A 187 -25.56 -1.00 -13.54
CA VAL A 187 -24.80 0.24 -13.38
C VAL A 187 -23.73 0.37 -14.47
N TYR A 188 -22.81 -0.59 -14.56
CA TYR A 188 -21.62 -0.42 -15.39
C TYR A 188 -21.88 -0.67 -16.89
N HIS A 189 -22.89 -1.43 -17.27
CA HIS A 189 -23.32 -1.58 -18.68
C HIS A 189 -24.44 -0.60 -19.01
N ASP A 190 -25.63 -0.77 -18.41
CA ASP A 190 -26.82 -0.07 -18.92
C ASP A 190 -26.83 1.44 -18.61
N MET A 191 -26.34 1.84 -17.43
CA MET A 191 -26.38 3.24 -17.00
C MET A 191 -25.15 4.01 -17.48
N LEU A 192 -23.96 3.41 -17.38
CA LEU A 192 -22.68 4.09 -17.67
C LEU A 192 -22.12 3.78 -19.06
N GLY A 193 -22.58 2.72 -19.72
CA GLY A 193 -22.04 2.29 -21.02
C GLY A 193 -20.57 1.87 -20.97
N PHE A 194 -20.07 1.48 -19.80
CA PHE A 194 -18.65 1.18 -19.55
C PHE A 194 -18.29 -0.28 -19.90
N LEU A 195 -19.16 -1.22 -19.55
CA LEU A 195 -18.99 -2.64 -19.88
C LEU A 195 -19.39 -2.93 -21.33
N PRO A 196 -18.74 -3.92 -21.99
CA PRO A 196 -19.13 -4.36 -23.33
C PRO A 196 -20.44 -5.17 -23.31
N ASP A 197 -21.11 -5.31 -24.47
CA ASP A 197 -22.31 -6.15 -24.62
C ASP A 197 -22.03 -7.65 -24.42
N VAL A 198 -20.78 -8.07 -24.67
CA VAL A 198 -20.33 -9.47 -24.57
C VAL A 198 -18.98 -9.54 -23.86
N ILE A 199 -18.74 -10.66 -23.16
CA ILE A 199 -17.46 -10.91 -22.50
C ILE A 199 -16.34 -10.97 -23.55
N ASN A 200 -15.31 -10.15 -23.34
CA ASN A 200 -14.15 -10.05 -24.22
C ASN A 200 -12.88 -9.69 -23.41
N GLU A 201 -11.79 -9.38 -24.09
CA GLU A 201 -10.48 -9.04 -23.53
C GLU A 201 -10.46 -7.79 -22.61
N LYS A 202 -11.57 -7.05 -22.53
CA LYS A 202 -11.72 -5.91 -21.62
C LYS A 202 -12.15 -6.28 -20.21
N THR A 203 -12.52 -7.54 -19.99
CA THR A 203 -13.05 -8.03 -18.70
C THR A 203 -12.28 -9.26 -18.22
N THR A 204 -12.08 -9.38 -16.91
CA THR A 204 -11.47 -10.57 -16.30
C THR A 204 -12.15 -10.94 -14.98
N TRP A 205 -12.10 -12.23 -14.65
CA TRP A 205 -12.77 -12.82 -13.50
C TRP A 205 -11.77 -13.63 -12.71
N ARG A 206 -11.65 -13.37 -11.40
CA ARG A 206 -10.73 -14.05 -10.50
C ARG A 206 -11.48 -14.62 -9.31
N VAL A 207 -11.05 -15.80 -8.87
CA VAL A 207 -11.62 -16.53 -7.73
C VAL A 207 -10.51 -17.01 -6.80
N SER A 208 -10.86 -17.35 -5.57
CA SER A 208 -9.93 -17.97 -4.62
C SER A 208 -9.79 -19.47 -4.90
N ASN A 209 -8.87 -20.12 -4.19
CA ASN A 209 -8.73 -21.58 -4.22
C ASN A 209 -9.92 -22.33 -3.59
N ASN A 210 -10.87 -21.64 -2.96
CA ASN A 210 -12.08 -22.26 -2.44
C ASN A 210 -13.19 -22.21 -3.50
N VAL A 211 -13.66 -23.38 -3.92
CA VAL A 211 -14.69 -23.57 -4.95
C VAL A 211 -15.95 -22.72 -4.77
N ILE A 212 -16.34 -22.39 -3.53
CA ILE A 212 -17.54 -21.58 -3.29
C ILE A 212 -17.46 -20.23 -4.02
N THR A 213 -16.25 -19.69 -4.22
CA THR A 213 -16.04 -18.45 -4.98
C THR A 213 -16.24 -18.65 -6.49
N SER A 214 -15.91 -19.83 -7.03
CA SER A 214 -16.18 -20.19 -8.42
C SER A 214 -17.67 -20.39 -8.71
N GLN A 215 -18.41 -20.98 -7.77
CA GLN A 215 -19.87 -21.15 -7.87
C GLN A 215 -20.59 -19.79 -7.91
N VAL A 216 -20.15 -18.85 -7.07
CA VAL A 216 -20.63 -17.45 -7.07
C VAL A 216 -20.27 -16.77 -8.40
N ALA A 217 -19.00 -16.84 -8.83
CA ALA A 217 -18.57 -16.21 -10.08
C ALA A 217 -19.42 -16.69 -11.29
N GLY A 218 -19.73 -17.99 -11.37
CA GLY A 218 -20.55 -18.52 -12.46
C GLY A 218 -21.96 -17.90 -12.51
N MET A 219 -22.63 -17.78 -11.37
CA MET A 219 -23.97 -17.16 -11.30
C MET A 219 -23.94 -15.66 -11.47
N LEU A 220 -22.90 -15.00 -10.96
CA LEU A 220 -22.67 -13.57 -11.18
C LEU A 220 -22.54 -13.26 -12.67
N ILE A 221 -21.70 -14.02 -13.40
CA ILE A 221 -21.46 -13.83 -14.83
C ILE A 221 -22.73 -14.08 -15.65
N GLU A 222 -23.51 -15.12 -15.29
CA GLU A 222 -24.86 -15.33 -15.86
C GLU A 222 -25.76 -14.11 -15.62
N GLY A 223 -25.71 -13.52 -14.43
CA GLY A 223 -26.50 -12.33 -14.09
C GLY A 223 -26.08 -11.09 -14.89
N MET A 224 -24.80 -10.98 -15.22
CA MET A 224 -24.25 -9.86 -15.98
C MET A 224 -24.50 -10.02 -17.49
N TYR A 225 -24.11 -11.14 -18.08
CA TYR A 225 -24.05 -11.29 -19.54
C TYR A 225 -25.06 -12.30 -20.10
N ASN A 226 -25.78 -13.04 -19.25
CA ASN A 226 -26.61 -14.18 -19.67
C ASN A 226 -25.82 -15.15 -20.59
N SER A 227 -24.53 -15.33 -20.28
CA SER A 227 -23.60 -16.09 -21.11
C SER A 227 -23.70 -17.58 -20.85
N LYS A 228 -23.71 -18.37 -21.92
CA LYS A 228 -23.58 -19.83 -21.89
C LYS A 228 -22.19 -20.30 -22.34
N ASP A 229 -21.28 -19.37 -22.56
CA ASP A 229 -19.93 -19.65 -23.03
C ASP A 229 -19.01 -20.04 -21.87
N ASN A 230 -17.91 -20.72 -22.21
CA ASN A 230 -16.85 -21.01 -21.26
C ASN A 230 -16.08 -19.73 -20.92
N VAL A 231 -16.24 -19.24 -19.68
CA VAL A 231 -15.54 -18.05 -19.20
C VAL A 231 -14.38 -18.46 -18.29
N PRO A 232 -13.14 -18.03 -18.58
CA PRO A 232 -12.01 -18.36 -17.73
C PRO A 232 -12.12 -17.64 -16.38
N LEU A 233 -12.07 -18.42 -15.30
CA LEU A 233 -11.88 -17.92 -13.94
C LEU A 233 -10.39 -18.06 -13.58
N HIS A 234 -9.73 -16.94 -13.36
CA HIS A 234 -8.34 -16.91 -12.92
C HIS A 234 -8.24 -17.31 -11.44
N VAL A 235 -7.31 -18.19 -11.13
CA VAL A 235 -6.98 -18.60 -9.77
C VAL A 235 -5.47 -18.70 -9.63
N GLN A 236 -4.91 -18.15 -8.56
CA GLN A 236 -3.50 -18.30 -8.26
C GLN A 236 -3.26 -19.62 -7.52
N PRO A 237 -2.07 -20.24 -7.63
CA PRO A 237 -1.72 -21.37 -6.79
C PRO A 237 -1.90 -21.04 -5.31
N SER A 238 -2.49 -21.96 -4.53
CA SER A 238 -2.83 -21.74 -3.12
C SER A 238 -1.67 -21.24 -2.25
N THR A 239 -0.42 -21.59 -2.57
CA THR A 239 0.76 -21.14 -1.80
C THR A 239 1.09 -19.66 -1.99
N ILE A 240 0.55 -19.01 -3.03
CA ILE A 240 0.83 -17.61 -3.38
C ILE A 240 -0.44 -16.78 -3.61
N ASP A 241 -1.63 -17.36 -3.42
CA ASP A 241 -2.90 -16.68 -3.71
C ASP A 241 -3.05 -15.42 -2.87
N SER A 242 -2.99 -14.26 -3.51
CA SER A 242 -3.13 -12.95 -2.87
C SER A 242 -4.58 -12.54 -2.61
N LEU A 243 -5.55 -13.16 -3.30
CA LEU A 243 -6.97 -12.82 -3.13
C LEU A 243 -7.53 -13.39 -1.83
N ALA A 244 -7.08 -14.58 -1.45
CA ALA A 244 -7.34 -15.20 -0.15
C ALA A 244 -5.98 -15.62 0.46
N PRO A 245 -5.23 -14.68 1.07
CA PRO A 245 -3.82 -14.86 1.42
C PRO A 245 -3.58 -16.07 2.30
N SER A 246 -3.02 -17.13 1.70
CA SER A 246 -2.51 -18.33 2.37
C SER A 246 -0.99 -18.45 2.33
N TYR A 247 -0.29 -17.46 1.74
CA TYR A 247 1.16 -17.36 1.82
C TYR A 247 1.64 -17.08 3.26
N SER A 248 2.84 -17.56 3.60
CA SER A 248 3.42 -17.32 4.92
C SER A 248 3.93 -15.88 5.04
N CYS A 249 3.50 -15.18 6.09
CA CYS A 249 4.04 -13.89 6.49
C CYS A 249 4.21 -13.85 8.02
N PRO A 250 5.35 -14.30 8.57
CA PRO A 250 5.57 -14.39 10.02
C PRO A 250 5.37 -13.06 10.76
N ALA A 251 5.68 -11.93 10.11
CA ALA A 251 5.45 -10.60 10.67
C ALA A 251 3.95 -10.31 10.83
N ALA A 252 3.13 -10.61 9.82
CA ALA A 252 1.69 -10.44 9.90
C ALA A 252 1.08 -11.37 10.96
N SER A 253 1.51 -12.64 10.99
CA SER A 253 1.07 -13.60 12.00
C SER A 253 1.44 -13.16 13.42
N SER A 254 2.67 -12.71 13.64
CA SER A 254 3.14 -12.22 14.94
C SER A 254 2.38 -10.98 15.41
N LEU A 255 2.08 -10.05 14.50
CA LEU A 255 1.26 -8.87 14.81
C LEU A 255 -0.15 -9.28 15.19
N TYR A 256 -0.81 -10.09 14.37
CA TYR A 256 -2.18 -10.52 14.65
C TYR A 256 -2.28 -11.29 15.98
N SER A 257 -1.39 -12.24 16.23
CA SER A 257 -1.38 -13.04 17.46
C SER A 257 -1.07 -12.22 18.73
N SER A 258 -0.53 -11.00 18.61
CA SER A 258 -0.25 -10.17 19.79
C SER A 258 -1.48 -9.45 20.34
N TYR A 259 -2.57 -9.35 19.57
CA TYR A 259 -3.78 -8.64 20.00
C TYR A 259 -5.10 -9.33 19.64
N GLY A 260 -5.14 -10.19 18.62
CA GLY A 260 -6.37 -10.79 18.11
C GLY A 260 -6.75 -12.10 18.79
N VAL A 261 -7.43 -12.96 18.01
CA VAL A 261 -7.92 -14.27 18.45
C VAL A 261 -6.78 -15.10 19.04
N SER A 262 -7.05 -15.77 20.17
CA SER A 262 -6.08 -16.53 20.97
C SER A 262 -4.95 -15.72 21.63
N SER A 263 -4.94 -14.39 21.53
CA SER A 263 -3.98 -13.57 22.28
C SER A 263 -4.32 -13.52 23.77
N THR A 264 -3.31 -13.25 24.60
CA THR A 264 -3.48 -12.99 26.05
C THR A 264 -3.68 -11.51 26.37
N ALA A 265 -3.85 -10.67 25.35
CA ALA A 265 -4.00 -9.24 25.51
C ALA A 265 -5.24 -8.93 26.36
N SER A 266 -5.12 -8.03 27.33
CA SER A 266 -6.21 -7.73 28.27
C SER A 266 -7.42 -7.09 27.57
N ASN A 267 -7.17 -6.30 26.54
CA ASN A 267 -8.20 -5.67 25.71
C ASN A 267 -8.96 -6.66 24.81
N TRP A 268 -8.37 -7.81 24.48
CA TRP A 268 -9.06 -8.93 23.83
C TRP A 268 -9.72 -9.86 24.83
N THR A 269 -9.03 -10.28 25.88
CA THR A 269 -9.59 -11.28 26.82
C THR A 269 -10.71 -10.74 27.73
N ALA A 270 -10.92 -9.42 27.76
CA ALA A 270 -11.94 -8.80 28.60
C ALA A 270 -13.37 -9.20 28.20
N HIS A 271 -13.73 -9.17 26.91
CA HIS A 271 -15.09 -9.54 26.50
C HIS A 271 -15.34 -11.04 26.66
N LEU A 272 -14.34 -11.89 26.42
CA LEU A 272 -14.43 -13.33 26.65
C LEU A 272 -14.74 -13.65 28.12
N LYS A 273 -14.07 -12.97 29.05
CA LYS A 273 -14.37 -13.11 30.50
C LYS A 273 -15.78 -12.63 30.84
N ALA A 274 -16.20 -11.50 30.28
CA ALA A 274 -17.53 -10.94 30.53
C ALA A 274 -18.65 -11.82 29.96
N THR A 275 -18.37 -12.60 28.92
CA THR A 275 -19.34 -13.43 28.20
C THR A 275 -19.26 -14.92 28.54
N ALA A 276 -18.42 -15.32 29.50
CA ALA A 276 -18.33 -16.70 29.96
C ALA A 276 -19.69 -17.34 30.33
N PRO A 277 -20.65 -16.63 30.97
CA PRO A 277 -21.99 -17.18 31.20
C PRO A 277 -22.78 -17.47 29.92
N LEU A 278 -22.61 -16.66 28.87
CA LEU A 278 -23.25 -16.88 27.57
C LEU A 278 -22.66 -18.12 26.89
N PHE A 279 -21.33 -18.27 26.87
CA PHE A 279 -20.67 -19.49 26.38
C PHE A 279 -21.19 -20.73 27.11
N ALA A 280 -21.20 -20.73 28.44
CA ALA A 280 -21.70 -21.85 29.22
C ALA A 280 -23.17 -22.20 28.90
N SER A 281 -24.01 -21.19 28.68
CA SER A 281 -25.39 -21.40 28.28
C SER A 281 -25.52 -21.97 26.87
N LEU A 282 -24.71 -21.51 25.92
CA LEU A 282 -24.71 -22.00 24.56
C LEU A 282 -24.15 -23.43 24.49
N ASP A 283 -23.08 -23.73 25.23
CA ASP A 283 -22.49 -25.07 25.37
C ASP A 283 -23.53 -26.08 25.90
N ALA A 284 -24.32 -25.69 26.90
CA ALA A 284 -25.39 -26.53 27.46
C ALA A 284 -26.47 -26.87 26.41
N ILE A 285 -26.68 -26.00 25.41
CA ILE A 285 -27.62 -26.23 24.32
C ILE A 285 -26.98 -27.06 23.20
N SER A 286 -25.78 -26.66 22.76
CA SER A 286 -25.08 -27.20 21.58
C SER A 286 -24.36 -28.52 21.83
N GLY A 287 -24.01 -28.82 23.09
CA GLY A 287 -23.15 -29.94 23.45
C GLY A 287 -21.66 -29.71 23.18
N VAL A 288 -21.26 -28.47 22.90
CA VAL A 288 -19.84 -28.07 22.80
C VAL A 288 -19.15 -28.29 24.15
N ALA A 289 -17.90 -28.78 24.12
CA ALA A 289 -17.14 -29.04 25.33
C ALA A 289 -16.76 -27.72 26.03
N THR A 290 -16.96 -27.63 27.34
CA THR A 290 -16.73 -26.42 28.15
C THR A 290 -15.26 -25.98 28.23
N ASP A 291 -14.32 -26.85 27.82
CA ASP A 291 -12.89 -26.61 27.77
C ASP A 291 -12.35 -26.44 26.34
N SER A 292 -13.25 -26.26 25.36
CA SER A 292 -12.92 -26.11 23.95
C SER A 292 -12.29 -24.76 23.65
N SER A 293 -10.96 -24.74 23.53
CA SER A 293 -10.21 -23.51 23.22
C SER A 293 -10.56 -22.90 21.85
N GLU A 294 -10.97 -23.71 20.87
CA GLU A 294 -11.40 -23.22 19.54
C GLU A 294 -12.75 -22.48 19.59
N TRP A 295 -13.64 -22.86 20.51
CA TRP A 295 -15.00 -22.30 20.61
C TRP A 295 -15.09 -21.13 21.59
N HIS A 296 -14.17 -21.03 22.55
CA HIS A 296 -14.22 -20.06 23.64
C HIS A 296 -13.14 -18.98 23.56
N ASN A 297 -12.34 -18.95 22.50
CA ASN A 297 -11.39 -17.86 22.21
C ASN A 297 -11.98 -16.73 21.35
N TRP A 298 -13.21 -16.90 20.84
CA TRP A 298 -14.04 -15.93 20.10
C TRP A 298 -15.44 -16.49 19.77
N PHE A 299 -16.35 -15.66 19.23
CA PHE A 299 -17.73 -16.04 18.89
C PHE A 299 -17.94 -16.56 17.47
N ASP A 300 -16.90 -16.69 16.62
CA ASP A 300 -17.04 -17.09 15.20
C ASP A 300 -17.86 -18.35 14.97
N HIS A 301 -17.60 -19.40 15.73
CA HIS A 301 -18.28 -20.68 15.57
C HIS A 301 -19.79 -20.53 15.83
N TYR A 302 -20.16 -19.86 16.93
CA TYR A 302 -21.55 -19.59 17.27
C TYR A 302 -22.18 -18.61 16.28
N TYR A 303 -21.47 -17.57 15.87
CA TYR A 303 -21.96 -16.56 14.93
C TYR A 303 -22.26 -17.20 13.56
N ASP A 304 -21.31 -17.90 12.97
CA ASP A 304 -21.46 -18.52 11.65
C ASP A 304 -22.59 -19.56 11.65
N ASN A 305 -22.66 -20.38 12.70
CA ASN A 305 -23.68 -21.40 12.85
C ASN A 305 -25.10 -20.81 12.95
N LEU A 306 -25.31 -19.86 13.88
CA LEU A 306 -26.63 -19.29 14.14
C LEU A 306 -27.08 -18.39 12.99
N SER A 307 -26.20 -17.54 12.48
CA SER A 307 -26.53 -16.59 11.41
C SER A 307 -26.83 -17.31 10.09
N ALA A 308 -26.10 -18.39 9.77
CA ALA A 308 -26.40 -19.19 8.58
C ALA A 308 -27.80 -19.82 8.67
N ARG A 309 -28.24 -20.29 9.84
CA ARG A 309 -29.61 -20.83 9.98
C ARG A 309 -30.65 -19.76 9.72
N GLN A 310 -30.48 -18.60 10.34
CA GLN A 310 -31.46 -17.52 10.21
C GLN A 310 -31.55 -17.01 8.77
N CYS A 311 -30.43 -16.89 8.05
CA CYS A 311 -30.43 -16.53 6.64
C CYS A 311 -31.15 -17.53 5.73
N HIS A 312 -31.32 -18.78 6.16
CA HIS A 312 -32.04 -19.83 5.42
C HIS A 312 -33.39 -20.16 6.07
N ALA A 313 -33.94 -19.25 6.88
CA ALA A 313 -35.20 -19.43 7.61
C ALA A 313 -35.28 -20.74 8.43
N LYS A 314 -34.14 -21.27 8.86
CA LYS A 314 -34.06 -22.46 9.71
C LYS A 314 -34.21 -22.06 11.18
N PRO A 315 -34.83 -22.90 12.02
CA PRO A 315 -35.01 -22.59 13.43
C PRO A 315 -33.66 -22.55 14.16
N LEU A 316 -33.59 -21.72 15.20
CA LEU A 316 -32.48 -21.73 16.14
C LEU A 316 -32.36 -23.11 16.81
N PRO A 317 -31.14 -23.58 17.10
CA PRO A 317 -30.91 -24.94 17.55
C PRO A 317 -31.39 -25.16 18.99
N CYS A 318 -31.84 -26.39 19.26
CA CYS A 318 -32.22 -26.86 20.60
C CYS A 318 -31.37 -28.06 21.01
N ASN A 319 -31.27 -28.28 22.32
CA ASN A 319 -30.56 -29.43 22.84
C ASN A 319 -31.26 -30.72 22.38
N ILE A 320 -30.49 -31.66 21.84
CA ILE A 320 -31.02 -32.91 21.26
C ILE A 320 -31.66 -33.82 22.32
N THR A 321 -31.17 -33.76 23.56
CA THR A 321 -31.71 -34.55 24.67
C THR A 321 -32.80 -33.82 25.46
N ASN A 322 -32.88 -32.50 25.33
CA ASN A 322 -33.90 -31.65 25.95
C ASN A 322 -34.40 -30.60 24.95
N PRO A 323 -35.37 -30.94 24.06
CA PRO A 323 -35.82 -30.06 22.99
C PRO A 323 -36.48 -28.74 23.45
N ASP A 324 -36.87 -28.62 24.72
CA ASP A 324 -37.40 -27.38 25.29
C ASP A 324 -36.30 -26.35 25.61
N LEU A 325 -35.04 -26.80 25.65
CA LEU A 325 -33.86 -25.96 25.87
C LEU A 325 -33.27 -25.54 24.52
N CYS A 326 -33.72 -24.39 24.01
CA CYS A 326 -33.30 -23.82 22.73
C CYS A 326 -32.48 -22.54 22.89
N VAL A 327 -31.64 -22.24 21.89
CA VAL A 327 -31.05 -20.91 21.75
C VAL A 327 -32.18 -19.92 21.54
N THR A 328 -32.26 -18.92 22.42
CA THR A 328 -33.26 -17.85 22.30
C THR A 328 -32.85 -16.82 21.25
N GLN A 329 -33.80 -16.06 20.72
CA GLN A 329 -33.48 -14.96 19.80
C GLN A 329 -32.56 -13.93 20.47
N GLU A 330 -32.77 -13.64 21.76
CA GLU A 330 -31.92 -12.72 22.52
C GLU A 330 -30.47 -13.22 22.62
N GLN A 331 -30.26 -14.52 22.81
CA GLN A 331 -28.93 -15.12 22.79
C GLN A 331 -28.29 -15.00 21.40
N ALA A 332 -29.03 -15.33 20.34
CA ALA A 332 -28.55 -15.21 18.97
C ALA A 332 -28.18 -13.75 18.63
N ASP A 333 -29.05 -12.79 18.95
CA ASP A 333 -28.80 -11.36 18.75
C ASP A 333 -27.55 -10.90 19.52
N THR A 334 -27.35 -11.42 20.73
CA THR A 334 -26.15 -11.11 21.54
C THR A 334 -24.89 -11.68 20.91
N VAL A 335 -24.93 -12.91 20.40
CA VAL A 335 -23.84 -13.50 19.61
C VAL A 335 -23.53 -12.63 18.38
N TYR A 336 -24.55 -12.13 17.68
CA TYR A 336 -24.34 -11.26 16.52
C TYR A 336 -23.67 -9.95 16.91
N ARG A 337 -24.13 -9.27 17.97
CA ARG A 337 -23.47 -8.05 18.44
C ARG A 337 -22.01 -8.31 18.85
N LEU A 338 -21.74 -9.44 19.51
CA LEU A 338 -20.40 -9.84 19.92
C LEU A 338 -19.49 -10.16 18.74
N GLY A 339 -19.97 -10.85 17.72
CA GLY A 339 -19.18 -11.09 16.51
C GLY A 339 -18.86 -9.79 15.76
N GLN A 340 -19.80 -8.82 15.70
CA GLN A 340 -19.50 -7.50 15.15
C GLN A 340 -18.38 -6.79 15.93
N TYR A 341 -18.45 -6.84 17.27
CA TYR A 341 -17.42 -6.28 18.15
C TYR A 341 -16.05 -6.92 17.93
N GLU A 342 -15.99 -8.25 17.92
CA GLU A 342 -14.75 -8.98 17.72
C GLU A 342 -14.14 -8.67 16.35
N TYR A 343 -14.94 -8.66 15.29
CA TYR A 343 -14.49 -8.39 13.94
C TYR A 343 -13.98 -6.95 13.78
N SER A 344 -14.71 -5.98 14.34
CA SER A 344 -14.25 -4.59 14.42
C SER A 344 -12.94 -4.49 15.17
N PHE A 345 -12.81 -5.18 16.30
CA PHE A 345 -11.61 -5.12 17.12
C PHE A 345 -10.38 -5.64 16.37
N ILE A 346 -10.50 -6.82 15.77
CA ILE A 346 -9.37 -7.49 15.13
C ILE A 346 -8.92 -6.76 13.85
N TYR A 347 -9.82 -6.10 13.12
CA TYR A 347 -9.51 -5.46 11.85
C TYR A 347 -9.45 -3.93 11.89
N ARG A 348 -9.96 -3.25 12.93
CA ARG A 348 -9.88 -1.79 13.01
C ARG A 348 -9.54 -1.23 14.38
N ASP A 349 -10.17 -1.66 15.48
CA ASP A 349 -10.02 -0.95 16.77
C ASP A 349 -8.63 -1.13 17.40
N SER A 350 -7.95 -2.25 17.13
CA SER A 350 -6.55 -2.38 17.51
C SER A 350 -5.67 -1.44 16.69
N PRO A 351 -4.78 -0.64 17.31
CA PRO A 351 -3.82 0.20 16.57
C PRO A 351 -2.84 -0.60 15.70
N LEU A 352 -2.67 -1.89 15.98
CA LEU A 352 -1.83 -2.80 15.18
C LEU A 352 -2.54 -3.34 13.93
N SER A 353 -3.85 -3.14 13.80
CA SER A 353 -4.66 -3.71 12.72
C SER A 353 -4.21 -3.26 11.33
N LEU A 354 -3.88 -1.97 11.14
CA LEU A 354 -3.40 -1.46 9.85
C LEU A 354 -2.09 -2.15 9.42
N GLN A 355 -1.14 -2.32 10.35
CA GLN A 355 0.12 -2.99 10.05
C GLN A 355 -0.10 -4.47 9.73
N ALA A 356 -0.98 -5.15 10.48
CA ALA A 356 -1.34 -6.54 10.23
C ALA A 356 -2.02 -6.71 8.86
N ALA A 357 -2.94 -5.82 8.49
CA ALA A 357 -3.60 -5.80 7.20
C ALA A 357 -2.62 -5.50 6.06
N ALA A 358 -1.78 -4.48 6.19
CA ALA A 358 -0.75 -4.16 5.20
C ALA A 358 0.24 -5.32 4.99
N ALA A 359 0.66 -5.99 6.07
CA ALA A 359 1.58 -7.11 5.98
C ALA A 359 0.93 -8.39 5.40
N SER A 360 -0.37 -8.60 5.63
CA SER A 360 -1.09 -9.80 5.16
C SER A 360 -1.80 -9.63 3.83
N TYR A 361 -2.10 -8.41 3.38
CA TYR A 361 -2.89 -8.13 2.18
C TYR A 361 -2.25 -7.08 1.26
N GLY A 362 -1.05 -6.59 1.60
CA GLY A 362 -0.32 -5.60 0.80
C GLY A 362 0.05 -6.08 -0.61
N ILE A 363 0.17 -7.40 -0.83
CA ILE A 363 0.42 -7.95 -2.18
C ILE A 363 -0.81 -7.71 -3.07
N PHE A 364 -2.01 -8.02 -2.60
CA PHE A 364 -3.24 -7.72 -3.35
C PHE A 364 -3.40 -6.22 -3.59
N MET A 365 -3.09 -5.38 -2.61
CA MET A 365 -3.12 -3.92 -2.81
C MET A 365 -2.09 -3.44 -3.84
N ALA A 366 -0.93 -4.08 -3.92
CA ALA A 366 0.06 -3.80 -4.96
C ALA A 366 -0.45 -4.22 -6.34
N GLU A 367 -1.17 -5.33 -6.45
CA GLU A 367 -1.82 -5.77 -7.70
C GLU A 367 -2.89 -4.77 -8.14
N VAL A 368 -3.78 -4.31 -7.25
CA VAL A 368 -4.78 -3.27 -7.56
C VAL A 368 -4.11 -2.00 -8.06
N ALA A 369 -3.06 -1.53 -7.37
CA ALA A 369 -2.31 -0.35 -7.78
C ALA A 369 -1.64 -0.53 -9.16
N GLU A 370 -1.08 -1.70 -9.43
CA GLU A 370 -0.46 -2.01 -10.72
C GLU A 370 -1.50 -2.08 -11.84
N ASN A 371 -2.65 -2.72 -11.62
CA ASN A 371 -3.73 -2.78 -12.58
C ASN A 371 -4.20 -1.37 -12.99
N ILE A 372 -4.41 -0.49 -12.00
CA ILE A 372 -4.79 0.91 -12.24
C ILE A 372 -3.73 1.62 -13.08
N ARG A 373 -2.45 1.50 -12.71
CA ARG A 373 -1.34 2.12 -13.44
C ARG A 373 -1.24 1.59 -14.87
N ALA A 374 -1.41 0.29 -15.07
CA ALA A 374 -1.31 -0.35 -16.38
C ALA A 374 -2.42 0.12 -17.33
N VAL A 375 -3.67 0.25 -16.83
CA VAL A 375 -4.79 0.79 -17.61
C VAL A 375 -4.57 2.26 -17.96
N LEU A 376 -4.16 3.09 -17.00
CA LEU A 376 -3.90 4.52 -17.24
C LEU A 376 -2.72 4.76 -18.18
N ALA A 377 -1.76 3.84 -18.22
CA ALA A 377 -0.63 3.86 -19.14
C ALA A 377 -0.95 3.22 -20.51
N GLY A 378 -2.17 2.72 -20.74
CA GLY A 378 -2.57 2.04 -21.97
C GLY A 378 -1.90 0.69 -22.20
N LYS A 379 -1.33 0.07 -21.15
CA LYS A 379 -0.62 -1.22 -21.24
C LYS A 379 -1.53 -2.43 -21.06
N ASP A 380 -2.68 -2.25 -20.43
CA ASP A 380 -3.61 -3.31 -20.15
C ASP A 380 -5.00 -2.91 -20.67
N SER A 381 -5.55 -3.73 -21.56
CA SER A 381 -6.86 -3.52 -22.16
C SER A 381 -8.01 -3.92 -21.23
N VAL A 382 -7.72 -4.63 -20.14
CA VAL A 382 -8.73 -5.05 -19.16
C VAL A 382 -9.13 -3.84 -18.31
N VAL A 383 -10.29 -3.27 -18.60
CA VAL A 383 -10.85 -2.12 -17.89
C VAL A 383 -11.82 -2.50 -16.76
N TYR A 384 -12.28 -3.75 -16.73
CA TYR A 384 -13.11 -4.29 -15.65
C TYR A 384 -12.51 -5.59 -15.08
N ARG A 385 -12.19 -5.59 -13.79
CA ARG A 385 -11.77 -6.79 -13.06
C ARG A 385 -12.76 -7.13 -11.97
N HIS A 386 -13.15 -8.40 -11.88
CA HIS A 386 -14.03 -8.87 -10.82
C HIS A 386 -13.36 -10.00 -10.03
N ASN A 387 -13.22 -9.79 -8.72
CA ASN A 387 -12.58 -10.71 -7.81
C ASN A 387 -13.59 -11.28 -6.79
N VAL A 388 -13.79 -12.60 -6.78
CA VAL A 388 -14.65 -13.28 -5.79
C VAL A 388 -13.81 -13.90 -4.68
N ALA A 389 -14.03 -13.42 -3.46
CA ALA A 389 -13.16 -13.67 -2.32
C ALA A 389 -13.94 -14.12 -1.06
N HIS A 390 -13.27 -14.05 0.09
CA HIS A 390 -13.82 -14.37 1.40
C HIS A 390 -13.96 -13.11 2.26
N ASP A 391 -14.65 -13.27 3.39
CA ASP A 391 -14.83 -12.20 4.37
C ASP A 391 -13.48 -11.68 4.88
N GLY A 392 -12.54 -12.58 5.20
CA GLY A 392 -11.20 -12.19 5.64
C GLY A 392 -10.42 -11.36 4.61
N SER A 393 -10.70 -11.50 3.31
CA SER A 393 -10.09 -10.70 2.25
C SER A 393 -10.60 -9.26 2.31
N LEU A 394 -11.93 -9.10 2.31
CA LEU A 394 -12.58 -7.79 2.40
C LEU A 394 -12.30 -7.09 3.73
N ALA A 395 -12.22 -7.84 4.83
CA ALA A 395 -11.90 -7.29 6.14
C ALA A 395 -10.50 -6.66 6.18
N ARG A 396 -9.50 -7.34 5.62
CA ARG A 396 -8.13 -6.82 5.48
C ARG A 396 -8.09 -5.62 4.54
N LEU A 397 -8.85 -5.67 3.45
CA LEU A 397 -8.96 -4.54 2.52
C LEU A 397 -9.54 -3.30 3.20
N LEU A 398 -10.68 -3.43 3.87
CA LEU A 398 -11.33 -2.36 4.62
C LEU A 398 -10.46 -1.87 5.79
N SER A 399 -9.67 -2.75 6.40
CA SER A 399 -8.65 -2.39 7.39
C SER A 399 -7.54 -1.52 6.78
N PHE A 400 -7.02 -1.91 5.61
CA PHE A 400 -6.01 -1.16 4.87
C PHE A 400 -6.52 0.22 4.45
N LEU A 401 -7.76 0.29 3.97
CA LEU A 401 -8.46 1.55 3.63
C LEU A 401 -8.91 2.34 4.86
N GLN A 402 -8.68 1.82 6.06
CA GLN A 402 -9.05 2.39 7.35
C GLN A 402 -10.51 2.80 7.41
N VAL A 403 -11.42 1.92 6.98
CA VAL A 403 -12.87 2.17 7.01
C VAL A 403 -13.30 2.75 8.36
N GLU A 404 -14.13 3.78 8.32
CA GLU A 404 -14.54 4.54 9.51
C GLU A 404 -15.37 3.67 10.47
N THR A 405 -16.21 2.77 9.95
CA THR A 405 -17.02 1.84 10.74
C THR A 405 -16.82 0.43 10.20
N MET A 406 -16.18 -0.44 10.99
CA MET A 406 -16.02 -1.84 10.64
C MET A 406 -17.21 -2.65 11.13
N VAL A 407 -17.61 -3.57 10.27
CA VAL A 407 -18.59 -4.61 10.54
C VAL A 407 -17.98 -5.93 10.08
N TRP A 408 -18.44 -7.05 10.63
CA TRP A 408 -18.24 -8.33 9.97
C TRP A 408 -18.85 -8.24 8.58
N VAL A 409 -18.03 -8.42 7.55
CA VAL A 409 -18.48 -8.29 6.16
C VAL A 409 -19.49 -9.40 5.83
N GLY A 410 -20.74 -9.01 5.60
CA GLY A 410 -21.86 -9.91 5.33
C GLY A 410 -21.76 -10.60 3.97
N MET A 411 -22.70 -11.50 3.69
CA MET A 411 -22.71 -12.30 2.45
C MET A 411 -22.91 -11.36 1.26
N GLY A 412 -22.13 -11.54 0.20
CA GLY A 412 -22.19 -10.65 -0.97
C GLY A 412 -21.65 -9.23 -0.73
N SER A 413 -21.00 -8.94 0.40
CA SER A 413 -20.30 -7.65 0.61
C SER A 413 -19.35 -7.36 -0.54
N GLU A 414 -19.23 -6.10 -0.95
CA GLU A 414 -18.31 -5.69 -2.00
C GLU A 414 -17.60 -4.37 -1.73
N VAL A 415 -16.36 -4.27 -2.25
CA VAL A 415 -15.63 -3.01 -2.41
C VAL A 415 -15.39 -2.81 -3.91
N VAL A 416 -15.76 -1.63 -4.42
CA VAL A 416 -15.59 -1.27 -5.84
C VAL A 416 -14.64 -0.10 -5.96
N PHE A 417 -13.55 -0.27 -6.70
CA PHE A 417 -12.64 0.80 -7.09
C PHE A 417 -13.06 1.33 -8.44
N GLU A 418 -13.26 2.64 -8.56
CA GLU A 418 -13.58 3.30 -9.81
C GLU A 418 -12.58 4.43 -10.05
N VAL A 419 -11.91 4.39 -11.21
CA VAL A 419 -10.96 5.41 -11.61
C VAL A 419 -11.55 6.24 -12.74
N TYR A 420 -11.55 7.55 -12.53
CA TYR A 420 -12.06 8.52 -13.47
C TYR A 420 -10.94 9.41 -14.00
N GLN A 421 -11.10 9.93 -15.21
CA GLN A 421 -10.22 10.95 -15.79
C GLN A 421 -10.98 12.26 -16.05
N LYS A 422 -10.33 13.38 -15.74
CA LYS A 422 -10.80 14.72 -16.07
C LYS A 422 -9.62 15.65 -16.28
N GLY A 423 -9.55 16.34 -17.42
CA GLY A 423 -8.51 17.34 -17.72
C GLY A 423 -7.07 16.79 -17.61
N GLY A 424 -6.84 15.54 -18.03
CA GLY A 424 -5.52 14.89 -17.97
C GLY A 424 -5.09 14.43 -16.57
N LYS A 425 -5.96 14.51 -15.57
CA LYS A 425 -5.74 13.96 -14.22
C LYS A 425 -6.63 12.76 -13.96
N ALA A 426 -6.16 11.85 -13.11
CA ALA A 426 -6.91 10.69 -12.68
C ALA A 426 -7.41 10.86 -11.24
N TYR A 427 -8.61 10.34 -10.98
CA TYR A 427 -9.33 10.47 -9.72
C TYR A 427 -9.86 9.11 -9.28
N LEU A 428 -9.94 8.88 -7.98
CA LEU A 428 -10.41 7.64 -7.40
C LEU A 428 -11.71 7.85 -6.62
N ARG A 429 -12.68 6.96 -6.86
CA ARG A 429 -13.80 6.71 -5.96
C ARG A 429 -13.79 5.26 -5.52
N ILE A 430 -14.08 5.03 -4.24
CA ILE A 430 -14.26 3.68 -3.70
C ILE A 430 -15.66 3.56 -3.11
N LEU A 431 -16.37 2.51 -3.50
CA LEU A 431 -17.68 2.16 -2.94
C LEU A 431 -17.53 0.96 -2.00
N TRP A 432 -18.20 1.01 -0.85
CA TRP A 432 -18.37 -0.08 0.10
C TRP A 432 -19.85 -0.32 0.29
N GLY A 433 -20.33 -1.48 -0.17
CA GLY A 433 -21.75 -1.82 -0.18
C GLY A 433 -22.63 -0.83 -0.95
N GLY A 434 -22.20 -0.44 -2.15
CA GLY A 434 -22.89 0.52 -3.01
C GLY A 434 -22.79 1.99 -2.58
N GLN A 435 -22.14 2.28 -1.46
CA GLN A 435 -22.02 3.64 -0.92
C GLN A 435 -20.56 4.10 -0.91
N ILE A 436 -20.34 5.40 -1.08
CA ILE A 436 -18.99 5.98 -1.02
C ILE A 436 -18.32 5.64 0.32
N LEU A 437 -17.14 5.01 0.24
CA LEU A 437 -16.37 4.61 1.39
C LEU A 437 -15.89 5.83 2.16
N LYS A 438 -16.12 5.78 3.48
CA LYS A 438 -15.57 6.75 4.44
C LYS A 438 -14.43 6.09 5.21
N SER A 439 -13.27 6.72 5.15
CA SER A 439 -12.07 6.35 5.89
C SER A 439 -11.92 7.24 7.12
N SER A 440 -11.43 6.69 8.21
CA SER A 440 -10.98 7.49 9.36
C SER A 440 -9.63 8.16 9.10
N ASN A 441 -8.90 7.74 8.06
CA ASN A 441 -7.67 8.41 7.65
C ASN A 441 -8.03 9.77 7.03
N PRO A 442 -7.51 10.89 7.56
CA PRO A 442 -7.88 12.23 7.11
C PRO A 442 -7.43 12.53 5.67
N SER A 443 -6.37 11.87 5.17
CA SER A 443 -5.92 11.99 3.79
C SER A 443 -6.84 11.28 2.80
N LEU A 444 -7.51 10.20 3.21
CA LEU A 444 -8.49 9.49 2.38
C LEU A 444 -9.90 10.07 2.56
N GLY A 445 -10.27 10.40 3.80
CA GLY A 445 -11.55 10.97 4.18
C GLY A 445 -12.74 10.25 3.53
N ARG A 446 -13.56 11.00 2.80
CA ARG A 446 -14.55 10.45 1.88
C ARG A 446 -13.87 10.16 0.54
N ILE A 447 -13.76 8.89 0.15
CA ILE A 447 -13.05 8.50 -1.07
C ILE A 447 -13.96 8.66 -2.29
N ASP A 448 -14.14 9.91 -2.70
CA ASP A 448 -15.02 10.34 -3.78
C ASP A 448 -14.29 11.39 -4.63
N MET A 449 -13.84 10.97 -5.81
CA MET A 449 -13.01 11.78 -6.69
C MET A 449 -11.76 12.36 -6.02
N ILE A 450 -11.09 11.59 -5.14
CA ILE A 450 -9.80 12.00 -4.59
C ILE A 450 -8.73 11.94 -5.68
N ASP A 451 -7.71 12.81 -5.63
CA ASP A 451 -6.57 12.73 -6.55
C ASP A 451 -5.94 11.33 -6.45
N LEU A 452 -5.82 10.63 -7.57
CA LEU A 452 -5.30 9.27 -7.58
C LEU A 452 -3.86 9.20 -7.05
N ASP A 453 -3.07 10.26 -7.15
CA ASP A 453 -1.72 10.34 -6.57
C ASP A 453 -1.76 10.20 -5.03
N VAL A 454 -2.86 10.55 -4.35
CA VAL A 454 -3.01 10.33 -2.89
C VAL A 454 -3.06 8.84 -2.57
N PHE A 455 -3.67 8.04 -3.46
CA PHE A 455 -3.76 6.60 -3.34
C PHE A 455 -2.51 5.88 -3.88
N LEU A 456 -1.96 6.32 -5.02
CA LEU A 456 -0.83 5.69 -5.72
C LEU A 456 0.56 6.19 -5.33
N GLY A 457 0.67 7.35 -4.67
CA GLY A 457 1.91 8.09 -4.35
C GLY A 457 2.91 7.38 -3.43
N MET A 458 2.84 6.06 -3.34
CA MET A 458 3.75 5.18 -2.62
C MET A 458 5.05 4.84 -3.39
N ASP A 459 5.41 5.54 -4.49
CA ASP A 459 6.33 4.99 -5.52
C ASP A 459 7.70 5.68 -5.75
N MET A 460 8.06 6.75 -5.01
CA MET A 460 9.48 7.15 -4.83
C MET A 460 9.72 7.54 -3.37
N ARG A 461 10.59 6.81 -2.67
CA ARG A 461 10.73 6.96 -1.21
C ARG A 461 11.59 8.16 -0.79
N ALA A 462 12.43 8.69 -1.68
CA ALA A 462 13.26 9.88 -1.48
C ALA A 462 13.73 10.48 -2.83
N HIS A 463 14.10 11.75 -2.83
CA HIS A 463 14.56 12.50 -4.00
C HIS A 463 13.67 12.49 -5.26
N ALA A 464 12.34 12.47 -5.07
CA ALA A 464 11.37 12.35 -6.15
C ALA A 464 11.34 13.57 -7.08
N LYS A 465 11.37 14.79 -6.54
CA LYS A 465 11.49 16.03 -7.34
C LYS A 465 12.94 16.24 -7.76
N GLY A 466 13.21 16.26 -9.07
CA GLY A 466 14.55 16.53 -9.60
C GLY A 466 14.59 16.62 -11.12
N HIS A 467 15.74 17.08 -11.63
CA HIS A 467 15.92 17.35 -13.05
C HIS A 467 17.32 17.00 -13.52
N LEU A 468 17.45 16.52 -14.76
CA LEU A 468 18.72 16.17 -15.37
C LEU A 468 19.32 17.33 -16.16
N LEU A 469 20.63 17.45 -16.06
CA LEU A 469 21.48 18.42 -16.74
C LEU A 469 22.70 17.71 -17.31
N THR A 470 23.39 18.37 -18.23
CA THR A 470 24.59 17.85 -18.89
C THR A 470 25.70 18.89 -18.88
N GLY A 471 26.93 18.42 -18.95
CA GLY A 471 28.10 19.28 -18.93
C GLY A 471 29.41 18.51 -19.09
N ILE A 472 30.49 19.13 -18.65
CA ILE A 472 31.86 18.62 -18.78
C ILE A 472 32.58 18.71 -17.43
N PHE A 473 33.34 17.67 -17.11
CA PHE A 473 34.34 17.69 -16.05
C PHE A 473 35.75 17.81 -16.64
N THR A 474 36.55 18.71 -16.08
CA THR A 474 37.96 18.92 -16.45
C THR A 474 38.83 18.67 -15.22
N PRO A 475 39.70 17.65 -15.20
CA PRO A 475 40.51 17.38 -14.03
C PRO A 475 41.58 18.44 -13.80
N SER A 476 41.94 18.63 -12.54
CA SER A 476 43.06 19.49 -12.15
C SER A 476 44.40 18.81 -12.45
N ALA A 477 45.48 19.60 -12.50
CA ALA A 477 46.83 19.07 -12.63
C ALA A 477 47.24 18.16 -11.44
N THR A 478 46.56 18.25 -10.29
CA THR A 478 46.85 17.45 -9.09
C THR A 478 46.11 16.12 -9.05
N ALA A 479 44.98 15.96 -9.74
CA ALA A 479 44.17 14.75 -9.68
C ALA A 479 44.92 13.45 -10.09
N PRO A 480 45.75 13.44 -11.17
CA PRO A 480 46.53 12.27 -11.58
C PRO A 480 47.52 11.75 -10.53
N SER A 481 47.87 12.58 -9.53
CA SER A 481 48.78 12.19 -8.45
C SER A 481 48.13 11.29 -7.41
N LEU A 482 46.79 11.31 -7.32
CA LEU A 482 46.03 10.54 -6.32
C LEU A 482 45.39 9.27 -6.88
N THR A 483 45.15 9.20 -8.20
CA THR A 483 44.36 8.11 -8.78
C THR A 483 44.69 7.81 -10.25
N THR A 484 44.50 6.56 -10.66
CA THR A 484 44.54 6.11 -12.07
C THR A 484 43.19 6.23 -12.78
N ALA A 485 42.13 6.70 -12.12
CA ALA A 485 40.80 6.69 -12.69
C ALA A 485 40.69 7.59 -13.93
N PRO A 486 40.02 7.14 -15.03
CA PRO A 486 40.07 7.83 -16.31
C PRO A 486 39.57 9.28 -16.26
N HIS A 487 38.49 9.55 -15.54
CA HIS A 487 37.93 10.91 -15.45
C HIS A 487 38.88 11.92 -14.79
N PHE A 488 39.84 11.47 -13.97
CA PHE A 488 40.88 12.31 -13.37
C PHE A 488 42.15 12.43 -14.20
N ASN A 489 42.25 11.71 -15.33
CA ASN A 489 43.45 11.65 -16.17
C ASN A 489 43.18 12.06 -17.63
N ASN A 490 41.93 11.99 -18.10
CA ASN A 490 41.52 12.47 -19.42
C ASN A 490 41.59 14.00 -19.50
N SER A 491 41.68 14.57 -20.71
CA SER A 491 41.62 16.04 -20.88
C SER A 491 40.31 16.64 -20.39
N SER A 492 39.21 15.91 -20.60
CA SER A 492 37.88 16.23 -20.09
C SER A 492 36.99 14.98 -20.14
N THR A 493 35.87 14.99 -19.42
CA THR A 493 34.91 13.88 -19.35
C THR A 493 33.47 14.42 -19.40
N PRO A 494 32.61 13.99 -20.32
CA PRO A 494 31.19 14.35 -20.31
C PRO A 494 30.50 13.89 -19.02
N ILE A 495 29.58 14.69 -18.51
CA ILE A 495 28.83 14.38 -17.29
C ILE A 495 27.32 14.54 -17.48
N THR A 496 26.57 13.70 -16.75
CA THR A 496 25.14 13.94 -16.46
C THR A 496 25.01 14.33 -15.00
N VAL A 497 24.33 15.43 -14.71
CA VAL A 497 24.08 15.91 -13.35
C VAL A 497 22.59 15.85 -13.05
N ARG A 498 22.23 15.49 -11.82
CA ARG A 498 20.85 15.57 -11.32
C ARG A 498 20.79 16.44 -10.07
N PHE A 499 20.03 17.53 -10.12
CA PHE A 499 19.61 18.26 -8.92
C PHE A 499 18.28 17.71 -8.40
N SER A 500 18.09 17.73 -7.08
CA SER A 500 16.86 17.21 -6.46
C SER A 500 16.57 17.81 -5.08
N SER A 501 15.30 17.74 -4.70
CA SER A 501 14.85 17.94 -3.30
C SER A 501 14.94 16.62 -2.53
N SER A 502 14.98 16.62 -1.19
CA SER A 502 15.28 15.40 -0.41
C SER A 502 14.15 14.37 -0.35
N THR A 503 12.89 14.79 -0.48
CA THR A 503 11.73 13.97 -0.09
C THR A 503 11.23 13.05 -1.19
N GLY A 504 10.33 12.12 -0.84
CA GLY A 504 9.61 11.27 -1.79
C GLY A 504 8.48 11.95 -2.57
N PHE A 505 8.28 13.26 -2.38
CA PHE A 505 7.17 14.00 -2.99
C PHE A 505 7.62 14.69 -4.28
N PRO A 506 7.12 14.29 -5.47
CA PRO A 506 7.57 14.85 -6.75
C PRO A 506 7.17 16.33 -6.94
N LYS A 507 6.15 16.80 -6.20
CA LYS A 507 5.61 18.16 -6.30
C LYS A 507 5.89 19.02 -5.05
N ILE A 508 6.83 18.63 -4.17
CA ILE A 508 7.16 19.44 -2.98
C ILE A 508 7.63 20.84 -3.40
N ALA A 509 7.14 21.88 -2.70
CA ALA A 509 7.58 23.25 -2.94
C ALA A 509 9.05 23.42 -2.56
N ASP A 510 9.81 24.17 -3.36
CA ASP A 510 11.22 24.46 -3.08
C ASP A 510 11.39 25.35 -1.85
N THR A 511 10.35 26.10 -1.51
CA THR A 511 10.26 26.95 -0.32
C THR A 511 10.00 26.17 0.98
N ASP A 512 9.60 24.90 0.90
CA ASP A 512 9.35 24.07 2.07
C ASP A 512 10.67 23.70 2.77
N PRO A 513 10.84 23.99 4.08
CA PRO A 513 12.03 23.60 4.83
C PRO A 513 12.34 22.09 4.78
N ASN A 514 11.31 21.24 4.66
CA ASN A 514 11.44 19.79 4.56
C ASN A 514 11.97 19.32 3.19
N ALA A 515 12.02 20.21 2.19
CA ALA A 515 12.63 19.90 0.90
C ALA A 515 14.17 19.84 0.97
N ASN A 516 14.76 20.35 2.06
CA ASN A 516 16.20 20.29 2.34
C ASN A 516 16.59 19.00 3.11
N PRO A 517 17.83 18.49 2.97
CA PRO A 517 18.92 19.03 2.16
C PRO A 517 18.73 18.78 0.65
N ARG A 518 19.40 19.55 -0.20
CA ARG A 518 19.35 19.39 -1.66
C ARG A 518 20.32 18.30 -2.12
N GLY A 519 19.91 17.51 -3.10
CA GLY A 519 20.75 16.45 -3.67
C GLY A 519 21.42 16.89 -4.96
N ILE A 520 22.68 16.47 -5.15
CA ILE A 520 23.37 16.48 -6.44
C ILE A 520 23.91 15.08 -6.73
N ALA A 521 23.59 14.53 -7.89
CA ALA A 521 24.22 13.31 -8.39
C ALA A 521 24.96 13.61 -9.69
N ILE A 522 26.20 13.19 -9.81
CA ILE A 522 27.05 13.44 -10.98
C ILE A 522 27.51 12.10 -11.53
N ARG A 523 27.18 11.83 -12.79
CA ARG A 523 27.67 10.69 -13.55
C ARG A 523 28.80 11.13 -14.48
N PHE A 524 29.93 10.46 -14.41
CA PHE A 524 31.04 10.60 -15.35
C PHE A 524 30.93 9.52 -16.42
N HIS A 525 30.75 9.92 -17.69
CA HIS A 525 30.65 8.99 -18.81
C HIS A 525 32.05 8.60 -19.28
N LEU A 526 32.44 7.36 -19.03
CA LEU A 526 33.79 6.85 -19.33
C LEU A 526 33.80 6.10 -20.66
N PRO A 527 34.97 5.97 -21.32
CA PRO A 527 35.10 5.16 -22.52
C PRO A 527 34.61 3.72 -22.28
N PRO A 528 33.84 3.14 -23.23
CA PRO A 528 33.37 1.76 -23.10
C PRO A 528 34.55 0.79 -23.03
N LYS A 529 34.36 -0.35 -22.36
CA LYS A 529 35.33 -1.45 -22.42
C LYS A 529 35.38 -2.04 -23.83
N GLU A 530 36.43 -2.79 -24.15
CA GLU A 530 36.59 -3.48 -25.45
C GLU A 530 35.40 -4.42 -25.76
N ASP A 531 34.71 -4.94 -24.75
CA ASP A 531 33.50 -5.75 -24.87
C ASP A 531 32.21 -4.94 -25.19
N GLY A 532 32.34 -3.62 -25.38
CA GLY A 532 31.23 -2.72 -25.69
C GLY A 532 30.41 -2.27 -24.47
N THR A 533 30.76 -2.71 -23.25
CA THR A 533 30.05 -2.33 -22.03
C THR A 533 30.28 -0.85 -21.73
N ARG A 534 29.19 -0.07 -21.67
CA ARG A 534 29.23 1.34 -21.23
C ARG A 534 29.78 1.42 -19.81
N GLN A 535 30.81 2.23 -19.60
CA GLN A 535 31.36 2.49 -18.28
C GLN A 535 30.96 3.87 -17.77
N HIS A 536 30.63 3.94 -16.49
CA HIS A 536 30.43 5.18 -15.77
C HIS A 536 30.85 4.99 -14.31
N THR A 537 31.11 6.09 -13.64
CA THR A 537 31.21 6.18 -12.18
C THR A 537 30.38 7.36 -11.74
N ASP A 538 29.77 7.27 -10.55
CA ASP A 538 28.90 8.33 -10.05
C ASP A 538 29.39 8.87 -8.70
N ILE A 539 29.13 10.16 -8.46
CA ILE A 539 29.25 10.80 -7.15
C ILE A 539 27.84 11.24 -6.75
N ILE A 540 27.35 10.74 -5.62
CA ILE A 540 26.04 11.10 -5.06
C ILE A 540 26.27 11.86 -3.76
N ALA A 541 25.90 13.13 -3.76
CA ALA A 541 26.14 14.08 -2.69
C ALA A 541 24.86 14.85 -2.33
N HIS A 542 24.89 15.54 -1.19
CA HIS A 542 23.79 16.37 -0.73
C HIS A 542 24.30 17.57 0.08
N SER A 543 23.46 18.58 0.28
CA SER A 543 23.86 19.88 0.86
C SER A 543 23.98 19.89 2.38
N THR A 544 24.37 18.76 2.96
CA THR A 544 24.71 18.66 4.38
C THR A 544 25.85 17.65 4.56
N PRO A 545 26.82 17.91 5.45
CA PRO A 545 27.91 16.98 5.69
C PRO A 545 27.50 15.79 6.59
N TYR A 546 26.27 15.77 7.09
CA TYR A 546 25.78 14.80 8.07
C TYR A 546 24.92 13.71 7.43
N PHE A 547 24.94 12.53 8.03
CA PHE A 547 23.98 11.45 7.76
C PHE A 547 23.32 11.00 9.07
N PRO A 548 22.05 10.55 9.06
CA PRO A 548 21.32 10.28 10.30
C PRO A 548 21.82 9.05 11.07
N THR A 549 22.38 8.03 10.42
CA THR A 549 22.72 6.75 11.08
C THR A 549 23.93 6.09 10.44
N ARG A 550 24.65 5.22 11.16
CA ARG A 550 25.86 4.57 10.63
C ARG A 550 25.55 3.37 9.74
N THR A 551 24.46 2.65 10.00
CA THR A 551 24.10 1.45 9.20
C THR A 551 22.71 1.54 8.60
N GLY A 552 22.44 0.70 7.60
CA GLY A 552 21.10 0.56 7.03
C GLY A 552 20.06 0.01 8.03
N ALA A 553 20.49 -0.82 8.98
CA ALA A 553 19.60 -1.35 10.02
C ALA A 553 19.20 -0.25 11.02
N GLU A 554 20.16 0.56 11.47
CA GLU A 554 19.90 1.74 12.29
C GLU A 554 19.04 2.75 11.53
N PHE A 555 19.27 2.96 10.23
CA PHE A 555 18.43 3.84 9.41
C PHE A 555 16.98 3.34 9.35
N LEU A 556 16.79 2.04 9.16
CA LEU A 556 15.47 1.43 9.18
C LEU A 556 14.81 1.55 10.56
N GLU A 557 15.57 1.39 11.64
CA GLU A 557 15.09 1.59 13.01
C GLU A 557 14.67 3.04 13.24
N PHE A 558 15.47 4.02 12.81
CA PHE A 558 15.14 5.44 12.87
C PHE A 558 13.84 5.74 12.12
N LEU A 559 13.71 5.25 10.88
CA LEU A 559 12.49 5.42 10.09
C LEU A 559 11.29 4.82 10.82
N LYS A 560 11.40 3.60 11.35
CA LYS A 560 10.33 2.94 12.12
C LYS A 560 9.96 3.73 13.38
N ALA A 561 10.93 4.29 14.09
CA ALA A 561 10.68 5.13 15.26
C ALA A 561 9.96 6.43 14.87
N ALA A 562 10.41 7.09 13.81
CA ALA A 562 9.86 8.36 13.32
C ALA A 562 8.47 8.23 12.68
N THR A 563 8.16 7.09 12.08
CA THR A 563 6.85 6.82 11.44
C THR A 563 5.91 5.98 12.30
N GLY A 564 6.35 5.55 13.48
CA GLY A 564 5.55 4.74 14.40
C GLY A 564 4.52 5.56 15.17
N GLN A 565 3.43 4.92 15.61
CA GLN A 565 2.36 5.58 16.39
C GLN A 565 2.87 6.17 17.72
N ASN A 566 3.91 5.57 18.29
CA ASN A 566 4.55 6.04 19.53
C ASN A 566 5.74 6.95 19.24
N ALA A 567 5.80 7.63 18.09
CA ALA A 567 6.93 8.48 17.71
C ALA A 567 7.32 9.50 18.80
N GLY A 568 6.34 10.02 19.55
CA GLY A 568 6.58 10.94 20.67
C GLY A 568 7.46 10.38 21.79
N GLU A 569 7.51 9.06 21.96
CA GLU A 569 8.36 8.37 22.95
C GLU A 569 9.56 7.68 22.28
N ALA A 570 9.31 7.00 21.16
CA ALA A 570 10.30 6.22 20.43
C ALA A 570 11.39 7.08 19.78
N VAL A 571 11.05 8.29 19.28
CA VAL A 571 12.05 9.19 18.70
C VAL A 571 13.01 9.69 19.77
N PRO A 572 12.56 10.26 20.92
CA PRO A 572 13.48 10.62 22.00
C PRO A 572 14.36 9.47 22.49
N GLU A 573 13.81 8.26 22.61
CA GLU A 573 14.58 7.08 23.00
C GLU A 573 15.67 6.74 21.97
N PHE A 574 15.30 6.70 20.69
CA PHE A 574 16.24 6.46 19.60
C PHE A 574 17.34 7.54 19.59
N LEU A 575 16.97 8.82 19.68
CA LEU A 575 17.93 9.93 19.74
C LEU A 575 18.86 9.87 20.97
N GLY A 576 18.38 9.29 22.09
CA GLY A 576 19.20 9.04 23.28
C GLY A 576 20.28 7.97 23.05
N ARG A 577 20.03 7.00 22.15
CA ARG A 577 20.99 5.97 21.75
C ARG A 577 21.85 6.37 20.55
N HIS A 578 21.35 7.30 19.73
CA HIS A 578 21.95 7.74 18.47
C HIS A 578 22.17 9.26 18.46
N PRO A 579 23.16 9.77 19.22
CA PRO A 579 23.48 11.20 19.27
C PRO A 579 23.85 11.78 17.89
N GLU A 580 24.38 10.95 16.98
CA GLU A 580 24.65 11.31 15.61
C GLU A 580 23.39 11.67 14.80
N THR A 581 22.28 10.97 15.06
CA THR A 581 20.97 11.31 14.46
C THR A 581 20.46 12.64 14.99
N ALA A 582 20.61 12.88 16.29
CA ALA A 582 20.22 14.16 16.89
C ALA A 582 21.00 15.33 16.26
N ARG A 583 22.31 15.16 16.06
CA ARG A 583 23.16 16.13 15.36
C ARG A 583 22.69 16.36 13.91
N PHE A 584 22.36 15.29 13.17
CA PHE A 584 21.81 15.43 11.82
C PHE A 584 20.51 16.24 11.80
N LEU A 585 19.58 15.96 12.70
CA LEU A 585 18.29 16.65 12.77
C LEU A 585 18.44 18.13 13.14
N GLN A 586 19.34 18.44 14.07
CA GLN A 586 19.60 19.80 14.56
C GLN A 586 20.44 20.64 13.61
N ALA A 587 21.23 20.02 12.73
CA ALA A 587 22.06 20.74 11.77
C ALA A 587 21.20 21.64 10.88
N ALA A 588 21.61 22.89 10.73
CA ALA A 588 20.98 23.83 9.82
C ALA A 588 21.03 23.30 8.38
N LYS A 589 19.90 23.40 7.68
CA LYS A 589 19.74 23.01 6.26
C LYS A 589 19.07 24.18 5.54
N PRO A 590 19.79 25.31 5.40
CA PRO A 590 19.21 26.53 4.85
C PRO A 590 18.78 26.33 3.38
N SER A 591 17.78 27.08 2.94
CA SER A 591 17.33 27.04 1.54
C SER A 591 18.30 27.84 0.66
N PRO A 592 18.89 27.25 -0.38
CA PRO A 592 19.82 27.98 -1.25
C PRO A 592 19.09 29.01 -2.11
N GLU A 593 19.80 30.07 -2.51
CA GLU A 593 19.31 31.01 -3.53
C GLU A 593 19.16 30.31 -4.90
N SER A 594 20.06 29.39 -5.21
CA SER A 594 20.10 28.58 -6.43
C SER A 594 20.87 27.28 -6.16
N PHE A 595 20.60 26.21 -6.91
CA PHE A 595 21.47 25.03 -6.89
C PHE A 595 22.93 25.39 -7.27
N ALA A 596 23.13 26.42 -8.10
CA ALA A 596 24.43 26.93 -8.54
C ALA A 596 25.24 27.63 -7.42
N THR A 597 24.62 27.92 -6.28
CA THR A 597 25.23 28.59 -5.13
C THR A 597 25.16 27.73 -3.86
N GLU A 598 24.96 26.43 -4.02
CA GLU A 598 24.88 25.47 -2.92
C GLU A 598 26.13 24.59 -2.86
N LYS A 599 26.58 24.29 -1.64
CA LYS A 599 27.70 23.37 -1.41
C LYS A 599 27.18 21.96 -1.11
N PHE A 600 27.82 20.95 -1.70
CA PHE A 600 27.42 19.56 -1.52
C PHE A 600 28.57 18.69 -0.99
N PHE A 601 28.20 17.66 -0.25
CA PHE A 601 29.10 16.73 0.43
C PHE A 601 28.79 15.30 -0.01
N GLY A 602 29.81 14.53 -0.39
CA GLY A 602 29.66 13.11 -0.71
C GLY A 602 29.37 12.23 0.51
N VAL A 603 29.71 12.74 1.71
CA VAL A 603 29.51 12.14 3.04
C VAL A 603 30.28 10.83 3.27
N ASN A 604 30.08 9.80 2.44
CA ASN A 604 30.87 8.58 2.52
C ASN A 604 32.33 8.83 2.10
N ALA A 605 33.25 8.04 2.67
CA ALA A 605 34.65 8.06 2.27
C ALA A 605 34.90 7.10 1.08
N PHE A 606 35.93 7.42 0.30
CA PHE A 606 36.37 6.62 -0.86
C PHE A 606 37.90 6.56 -0.88
N LYS A 607 38.48 5.57 -1.55
CA LYS A 607 39.92 5.40 -1.70
C LYS A 607 40.32 5.77 -3.13
N LEU A 608 41.14 6.80 -3.29
CA LEU A 608 41.81 7.14 -4.55
C LEU A 608 43.12 6.35 -4.65
N VAL A 609 43.27 5.53 -5.70
CA VAL A 609 44.36 4.55 -5.80
C VAL A 609 45.34 4.91 -6.92
N LYS A 610 46.61 5.09 -6.56
CA LYS A 610 47.71 5.34 -7.51
C LYS A 610 48.94 4.50 -7.16
N GLY A 611 49.43 3.72 -8.13
CA GLY A 611 50.66 2.94 -7.97
C GLY A 611 50.62 1.96 -6.79
N GLY A 612 49.44 1.42 -6.47
CA GLY A 612 49.22 0.53 -5.32
C GLY A 612 48.98 1.23 -3.98
N ASN A 613 49.12 2.56 -3.91
CA ASN A 613 48.83 3.33 -2.69
C ASN A 613 47.40 3.87 -2.73
N ALA A 614 46.65 3.67 -1.65
CA ALA A 614 45.29 4.18 -1.46
C ALA A 614 45.29 5.45 -0.58
N THR A 615 44.74 6.54 -1.08
CA THR A 615 44.48 7.78 -0.31
C THR A 615 42.99 7.87 -0.01
N VAL A 616 42.61 7.87 1.27
CA VAL A 616 41.20 7.95 1.66
C VAL A 616 40.73 9.41 1.64
N VAL A 617 39.59 9.66 1.00
CA VAL A 617 39.05 11.00 0.78
C VAL A 617 37.54 11.06 0.99
N ARG A 618 37.03 12.26 1.26
CA ARG A 618 35.62 12.62 1.10
C ARG A 618 35.47 13.72 0.07
N TYR A 619 34.53 13.54 -0.85
CA TYR A 619 34.26 14.53 -1.90
C TYR A 619 33.50 15.74 -1.35
N ARG A 620 33.89 16.93 -1.82
CA ARG A 620 33.18 18.19 -1.62
C ARG A 620 32.99 18.85 -2.98
N ILE A 621 31.78 19.35 -3.23
CA ILE A 621 31.43 20.04 -4.47
C ILE A 621 31.09 21.47 -4.08
N VAL A 622 31.95 22.41 -4.46
CA VAL A 622 31.88 23.81 -4.00
C VAL A 622 31.51 24.72 -5.17
N PRO A 623 30.49 25.59 -5.03
CA PRO A 623 30.05 26.46 -6.12
C PRO A 623 31.11 27.53 -6.41
N VAL A 624 31.45 27.71 -7.69
CA VAL A 624 32.37 28.79 -8.13
C VAL A 624 31.75 30.16 -7.85
N ALA A 625 30.43 30.28 -7.90
CA ALA A 625 29.68 31.50 -7.61
C ALA A 625 29.61 31.84 -6.09
N GLY A 626 30.16 30.99 -5.23
CA GLY A 626 30.08 31.11 -3.77
C GLY A 626 28.77 30.59 -3.18
N GLU A 627 28.79 30.31 -1.88
CA GLU A 627 27.62 29.85 -1.13
C GLU A 627 26.65 31.00 -0.87
N LYS A 628 25.38 30.83 -1.23
CA LYS A 628 24.31 31.80 -0.99
C LYS A 628 23.02 31.11 -0.59
N HIS A 629 22.49 31.51 0.57
CA HIS A 629 21.24 31.01 1.11
C HIS A 629 20.25 32.17 1.33
N LEU A 630 18.97 31.87 1.21
CA LEU A 630 17.89 32.80 1.47
C LEU A 630 17.55 32.83 2.96
N ASP A 631 17.23 34.02 3.47
CA ASP A 631 16.54 34.12 4.75
C ASP A 631 15.04 33.80 4.59
N THR A 632 14.36 33.69 5.73
CA THR A 632 12.95 33.28 5.79
C THR A 632 12.02 34.25 5.04
N GLU A 633 12.31 35.55 4.98
CA GLU A 633 11.43 36.52 4.32
C GLU A 633 11.66 36.48 2.81
N ALA A 634 12.92 36.47 2.36
CA ALA A 634 13.27 36.33 0.95
C ALA A 634 12.77 34.99 0.36
N LEU A 635 12.71 33.93 1.16
CA LEU A 635 12.19 32.63 0.73
C LEU A 635 10.68 32.65 0.47
N LYS A 636 9.89 33.41 1.26
CA LYS A 636 8.44 33.54 1.07
C LYS A 636 8.06 34.24 -0.23
N GLU A 637 8.96 35.06 -0.77
CA GLU A 637 8.76 35.78 -2.03
C GLU A 637 9.05 34.91 -3.27
N LYS A 638 9.60 33.69 -3.08
CA LYS A 638 9.91 32.76 -4.18
C LYS A 638 8.69 31.93 -4.59
N SER A 639 8.68 31.49 -5.85
CA SER A 639 7.73 30.49 -6.33
C SER A 639 8.02 29.10 -5.74
N ASP A 640 7.02 28.22 -5.75
CA ASP A 640 7.16 26.83 -5.30
C ASP A 640 8.16 25.99 -6.11
N THR A 641 8.61 26.51 -7.25
CA THR A 641 9.52 25.85 -8.20
C THR A 641 10.78 26.66 -8.49
N TYR A 642 11.06 27.70 -7.69
CA TYR A 642 12.09 28.70 -8.00
C TYR A 642 13.49 28.12 -8.27
N LEU A 643 13.86 27.01 -7.62
CA LEU A 643 15.19 26.42 -7.80
C LEU A 643 15.34 25.74 -9.16
N PHE A 644 14.24 25.28 -9.76
CA PHE A 644 14.23 24.67 -11.08
C PHE A 644 13.93 25.70 -12.17
N ASP A 645 12.99 26.61 -11.92
CA ASP A 645 12.59 27.66 -12.86
C ASP A 645 13.78 28.54 -13.28
N GLU A 646 14.70 28.79 -12.34
CA GLU A 646 15.85 29.67 -12.57
C GLU A 646 16.99 29.01 -13.38
N LEU A 647 17.03 27.68 -13.47
CA LEU A 647 18.13 26.96 -14.14
C LEU A 647 18.19 27.26 -15.65
N THR A 648 17.03 27.30 -16.30
CA THR A 648 16.93 27.58 -17.74
C THR A 648 17.49 28.95 -18.11
N PRO A 649 17.00 30.08 -17.55
CA PRO A 649 17.54 31.40 -17.88
C PRO A 649 19.00 31.56 -17.42
N ARG A 650 19.43 30.90 -16.32
CA ARG A 650 20.83 30.89 -15.90
C ARG A 650 21.74 30.26 -16.95
N LEU A 651 21.40 29.06 -17.41
CA LEU A 651 22.22 28.33 -18.38
C LEU A 651 22.22 28.98 -19.78
N GLN A 652 21.21 29.76 -20.11
CA GLN A 652 21.23 30.64 -21.28
C GLN A 652 22.25 31.78 -21.15
N SER A 653 22.55 32.21 -19.92
CA SER A 653 23.50 33.30 -19.64
C SER A 653 24.94 32.81 -19.44
N GLY A 654 25.14 31.52 -19.19
CA GLY A 654 26.45 30.90 -19.02
C GLY A 654 26.40 29.60 -18.21
N SER A 655 27.51 28.85 -18.21
CA SER A 655 27.60 27.57 -17.49
C SER A 655 27.55 27.75 -15.97
N ILE A 656 26.96 26.77 -15.27
CA ILE A 656 27.06 26.66 -13.82
C ILE A 656 28.38 25.95 -13.47
N GLY A 657 29.24 26.58 -12.68
CA GLY A 657 30.55 26.05 -12.31
C GLY A 657 30.62 25.54 -10.87
N PHE A 658 31.20 24.35 -10.66
CA PHE A 658 31.61 23.84 -9.37
C PHE A 658 33.06 23.35 -9.37
N LYS A 659 33.71 23.36 -8.21
CA LYS A 659 34.96 22.66 -7.96
C LYS A 659 34.71 21.34 -7.26
N LEU A 660 35.27 20.26 -7.79
CA LEU A 660 35.32 18.97 -7.11
C LEU A 660 36.61 18.90 -6.28
N LEU A 661 36.46 18.77 -4.97
CA LEU A 661 37.56 18.74 -4.02
C LEU A 661 37.57 17.41 -3.26
N ALA A 662 38.75 16.93 -2.91
CA ALA A 662 38.98 15.81 -2.00
C ALA A 662 39.52 16.32 -0.66
N GLN A 663 38.73 16.20 0.41
CA GLN A 663 39.25 16.27 1.76
C GLN A 663 39.96 14.96 2.07
N VAL A 664 41.26 15.00 2.37
CA VAL A 664 42.10 13.82 2.61
C VAL A 664 42.08 13.46 4.09
N ALA A 665 41.88 12.18 4.39
CA ALA A 665 41.94 11.66 5.75
C ALA A 665 43.37 11.72 6.31
N ASP A 666 43.51 12.13 7.57
CA ASP A 666 44.74 11.94 8.33
C ASP A 666 44.73 10.59 9.06
N GLU A 667 45.88 10.20 9.61
CA GLU A 667 45.97 9.02 10.47
C GLU A 667 45.02 9.14 11.67
N GLY A 668 44.19 8.11 11.88
CA GLY A 668 43.21 8.06 12.95
C GLY A 668 41.82 8.61 12.61
N ASP A 669 41.62 9.20 11.43
CA ASP A 669 40.27 9.57 10.97
C ASP A 669 39.42 8.31 10.72
N VAL A 670 38.13 8.39 11.11
CA VAL A 670 37.17 7.30 10.91
C VAL A 670 36.70 7.30 9.45
N THR A 671 36.96 6.21 8.72
CA THR A 671 36.74 6.13 7.26
C THR A 671 35.58 5.22 6.85
N ASP A 672 35.02 4.47 7.81
CA ASP A 672 33.95 3.47 7.63
C ASP A 672 32.64 3.90 8.32
N ASN A 673 32.52 5.17 8.73
CA ASN A 673 31.31 5.71 9.35
C ASN A 673 30.96 7.10 8.79
N ALA A 674 29.93 7.16 7.94
CA ALA A 674 29.36 8.38 7.38
C ALA A 674 28.88 9.42 8.41
N THR A 675 28.60 9.01 9.65
CA THR A 675 28.07 9.92 10.66
C THR A 675 29.17 10.72 11.34
N GLU A 676 30.42 10.25 11.32
CA GLU A 676 31.57 10.98 11.86
C GLU A 676 32.04 12.06 10.90
N ILE A 677 32.40 13.25 11.41
CA ILE A 677 32.84 14.39 10.60
C ILE A 677 34.35 14.58 10.79
N TRP A 678 35.09 14.63 9.69
CA TRP A 678 36.51 14.97 9.72
C TRP A 678 36.71 16.47 9.93
N PRO A 679 37.74 16.90 10.69
CA PRO A 679 38.05 18.31 10.92
C PRO A 679 38.15 19.12 9.61
N GLU A 680 37.72 20.38 9.65
CA GLU A 680 37.68 21.24 8.46
C GLU A 680 39.09 21.61 7.97
N GLU A 681 40.08 21.55 8.85
CA GLU A 681 41.49 21.86 8.59
C GLU A 681 42.24 20.75 7.85
N ARG A 682 41.58 19.60 7.59
CA ARG A 682 42.18 18.50 6.82
C ARG A 682 42.62 18.99 5.44
N LYS A 683 43.70 18.39 4.95
CA LYS A 683 44.23 18.73 3.62
C LYS A 683 43.14 18.56 2.55
N VAL A 684 42.86 19.62 1.81
CA VAL A 684 41.95 19.60 0.67
C VAL A 684 42.75 19.69 -0.63
N VAL A 685 42.47 18.78 -1.56
CA VAL A 685 43.07 18.76 -2.89
C VAL A 685 41.99 19.01 -3.93
N GLU A 686 42.21 19.94 -4.84
CA GLU A 686 41.33 20.14 -5.99
C GLU A 686 41.50 18.99 -6.98
N LEU A 687 40.41 18.33 -7.34
CA LEU A 687 40.40 17.22 -8.30
C LEU A 687 39.99 17.69 -9.70
N GLY A 688 39.25 18.80 -9.81
CA GLY A 688 38.89 19.39 -11.10
C GLY A 688 37.69 20.32 -11.02
N GLU A 689 37.27 20.78 -12.19
CA GLU A 689 36.15 21.69 -12.40
C GLU A 689 35.00 20.97 -13.10
N ILE A 690 33.79 21.23 -12.62
CA ILE A 690 32.51 20.76 -13.17
C ILE A 690 31.85 21.98 -13.81
N GLN A 691 31.61 21.91 -15.12
CA GLN A 691 30.86 22.92 -15.87
C GLN A 691 29.57 22.30 -16.38
N ILE A 692 28.43 22.75 -15.85
CA ILE A 692 27.10 22.34 -16.31
C ILE A 692 26.66 23.34 -17.37
N GLU A 693 26.37 22.85 -18.57
CA GLU A 693 26.21 23.68 -19.78
C GLU A 693 24.77 23.69 -20.26
N LYS A 694 24.01 22.61 -20.03
CA LYS A 694 22.66 22.46 -20.57
C LYS A 694 21.75 21.74 -19.60
N ILE A 695 20.55 22.30 -19.41
CA ILE A 695 19.42 21.63 -18.79
C ILE A 695 18.72 20.77 -19.85
N LYS A 696 18.38 19.52 -19.52
CA LYS A 696 17.55 18.71 -20.42
C LYS A 696 16.14 19.28 -20.42
N ASP A 697 15.45 19.20 -21.56
CA ASP A 697 14.02 19.51 -21.56
C ASP A 697 13.25 18.56 -20.64
N ASP A 698 12.07 18.98 -20.21
CA ASP A 698 11.30 18.27 -19.19
C ASP A 698 10.95 16.84 -19.60
N GLU A 699 10.66 16.63 -20.88
CA GLU A 699 10.31 15.31 -21.41
C GLU A 699 11.53 14.38 -21.48
N GLU A 700 12.65 14.84 -22.08
CA GLU A 700 13.89 14.07 -22.10
C GLU A 700 14.37 13.74 -20.69
N SER A 701 14.29 14.71 -19.79
CA SER A 701 14.64 14.57 -18.37
C SER A 701 13.74 13.52 -17.72
N ALA A 702 12.41 13.61 -17.85
CA ALA A 702 11.48 12.64 -17.27
C ALA A 702 11.73 11.22 -17.78
N LYS A 703 11.87 11.07 -19.11
CA LYS A 703 12.13 9.78 -19.76
C LYS A 703 13.43 9.14 -19.28
N GLU A 704 14.52 9.90 -19.21
CA GLU A 704 15.82 9.38 -18.79
C GLU A 704 15.83 9.06 -17.27
N GLN A 705 15.20 9.90 -16.45
CA GLN A 705 15.09 9.71 -14.98
C GLN A 705 14.42 8.37 -14.59
N LYS A 706 13.54 7.83 -15.43
CA LYS A 706 12.95 6.48 -15.22
C LYS A 706 13.96 5.37 -15.30
N SER A 707 14.90 5.47 -16.25
CA SER A 707 15.86 4.40 -16.56
C SER A 707 17.16 4.52 -15.78
N ILE A 708 17.61 5.75 -15.52
CA ILE A 708 18.90 6.03 -14.90
C ILE A 708 18.91 5.60 -13.42
N ILE A 709 20.01 4.97 -13.01
CA ILE A 709 20.31 4.61 -11.62
C ILE A 709 21.70 5.13 -11.34
N PHE A 710 21.85 6.08 -10.42
CA PHE A 710 23.15 6.52 -9.95
C PHE A 710 23.70 5.49 -8.95
N ASP A 711 24.87 4.92 -9.19
CA ASP A 711 25.47 3.89 -8.34
C ASP A 711 26.49 4.51 -7.36
N PRO A 712 26.28 4.42 -6.04
CA PRO A 712 27.24 4.94 -5.06
C PRO A 712 28.54 4.14 -5.00
N ILE A 713 28.60 2.94 -5.59
CA ILE A 713 29.85 2.17 -5.71
C ILE A 713 30.58 2.64 -6.98
N PRO A 714 31.85 3.10 -6.89
CA PRO A 714 32.55 3.72 -8.02
C PRO A 714 32.71 2.82 -9.25
N ARG A 715 32.91 1.51 -9.07
CA ARG A 715 33.09 0.49 -10.12
C ARG A 715 34.08 0.88 -11.23
N VAL A 716 35.11 1.66 -10.89
CA VAL A 716 36.13 2.14 -11.82
C VAL A 716 37.51 1.90 -11.23
N GLU A 717 38.45 1.46 -12.05
CA GLU A 717 39.85 1.33 -11.62
C GLU A 717 40.38 2.68 -11.13
N GLY A 718 41.10 2.67 -10.00
CA GLY A 718 41.65 3.87 -9.38
C GLY A 718 40.73 4.55 -8.37
N VAL A 719 39.46 4.12 -8.22
CA VAL A 719 38.58 4.55 -7.12
C VAL A 719 37.91 3.33 -6.48
N GLU A 720 38.11 3.14 -5.19
CA GLU A 720 37.49 2.06 -4.42
C GLU A 720 36.56 2.63 -3.33
N PRO A 721 35.50 1.91 -2.94
CA PRO A 721 34.70 2.28 -1.77
C PRO A 721 35.54 2.17 -0.48
N SER A 722 35.20 2.96 0.54
CA SER A 722 35.65 2.65 1.91
C SER A 722 34.85 1.48 2.48
N ASP A 723 35.20 1.06 3.69
CA ASP A 723 34.52 -0.02 4.41
C ASP A 723 33.21 0.44 5.09
N ASP A 724 32.67 1.59 4.66
CA ASP A 724 31.41 2.14 5.18
C ASP A 724 30.21 1.25 4.81
N PRO A 725 29.47 0.72 5.78
CA PRO A 725 28.39 -0.24 5.55
C PRO A 725 27.19 0.36 4.80
N LEU A 726 27.08 1.70 4.68
CA LEU A 726 26.00 2.33 3.91
C LEU A 726 26.20 2.21 2.40
N LEU A 727 27.42 2.07 1.89
CA LEU A 727 27.68 2.07 0.44
C LEU A 727 26.97 0.90 -0.25
N GLU A 728 27.14 -0.32 0.26
CA GLU A 728 26.50 -1.53 -0.28
C GLU A 728 24.97 -1.52 -0.12
N VAL A 729 24.48 -1.03 1.02
CA VAL A 729 23.04 -0.89 1.27
C VAL A 729 22.43 0.11 0.30
N ARG A 730 23.07 1.28 0.11
CA ARG A 730 22.61 2.29 -0.84
C ARG A 730 22.59 1.75 -2.26
N ALA A 731 23.65 1.07 -2.72
CA ALA A 731 23.69 0.47 -4.05
C ALA A 731 22.54 -0.52 -4.27
N SER A 732 22.28 -1.38 -3.28
CA SER A 732 21.18 -2.35 -3.32
C SER A 732 19.81 -1.68 -3.40
N VAL A 733 19.55 -0.67 -2.56
CA VAL A 733 18.29 0.08 -2.54
C VAL A 733 18.07 0.85 -3.84
N TYR A 734 19.11 1.49 -4.37
CA TYR A 734 19.02 2.28 -5.61
C TYR A 734 18.74 1.37 -6.81
N LEU A 735 19.31 0.15 -6.82
CA LEU A 735 19.03 -0.86 -7.83
C LEU A 735 17.57 -1.34 -7.78
N ILE A 736 17.06 -1.65 -6.59
CA ILE A 736 15.66 -2.08 -6.40
C ILE A 736 14.72 -0.97 -6.84
N SER A 737 14.92 0.26 -6.35
CA SER A 737 14.09 1.40 -6.72
C SER A 737 14.14 1.67 -8.23
N GLY A 738 15.31 1.58 -8.87
CA GLY A 738 15.42 1.76 -10.31
C GLY A 738 14.78 0.64 -11.13
N LYS A 739 14.77 -0.62 -10.64
CA LYS A 739 14.00 -1.70 -11.26
C LYS A 739 12.50 -1.42 -11.20
N GLN A 740 12.00 -0.94 -10.05
CA GLN A 740 10.60 -0.55 -9.88
C GLN A 740 10.23 0.61 -10.81
N ARG A 741 11.05 1.67 -10.87
CA ARG A 741 10.84 2.81 -11.79
C ARG A 741 10.79 2.39 -13.25
N ARG A 742 11.66 1.50 -13.71
CA ARG A 742 11.67 1.02 -15.09
C ARG A 742 10.47 0.17 -15.47
N ALA A 743 9.85 -0.50 -14.50
CA ALA A 743 8.63 -1.26 -14.74
C ALA A 743 7.42 -0.34 -14.99
N ALA A 744 7.43 0.88 -14.44
CA ALA A 744 6.43 1.91 -14.69
C ALA A 744 6.74 2.67 -16.01
N GLU A 745 5.90 2.58 -17.06
CA GLU A 745 6.11 3.36 -18.32
C GLU A 745 5.24 4.62 -18.40
N GLU A 746 5.50 5.45 -19.41
CA GLU A 746 4.86 6.75 -19.70
C GLU A 746 3.73 6.59 -20.75
N PRO A 747 2.61 7.32 -20.65
CA PRO A 747 1.58 7.35 -21.69
C PRO A 747 2.10 8.01 -22.98
N GLU A 748 1.69 7.47 -24.14
CA GLU A 748 2.03 8.00 -25.47
C GLU A 748 1.53 9.44 -25.68
N LYS A 749 2.37 10.30 -26.25
CA LYS A 749 1.99 11.65 -26.67
C LYS A 749 1.00 11.58 -27.83
N ALA A 750 -0.18 12.16 -27.65
CA ALA A 750 -1.09 12.47 -28.75
C ALA A 750 -0.39 13.39 -29.76
N ASP A 751 -0.35 12.96 -31.03
CA ASP A 751 0.26 13.69 -32.13
C ASP A 751 -0.25 15.13 -32.25
N SER A 752 0.68 16.05 -32.44
CA SER A 752 0.41 17.46 -32.69
C SER A 752 -0.39 17.65 -33.99
N VAL A 753 -1.66 18.02 -33.86
CA VAL A 753 -2.42 18.58 -34.97
C VAL A 753 -1.81 19.95 -35.30
N VAL A 754 -1.34 20.05 -36.54
CA VAL A 754 -0.82 21.26 -37.20
C VAL A 754 -1.73 22.45 -36.92
N ALA A 755 -1.18 23.48 -36.27
CA ALA A 755 -1.81 24.77 -36.14
C ALA A 755 -1.90 25.43 -37.53
N THR A 756 -3.12 25.51 -38.08
CA THR A 756 -3.46 26.47 -39.12
C THR A 756 -4.05 27.72 -38.49
N ASP A 757 -3.50 28.86 -38.87
CA ASP A 757 -3.96 30.22 -38.59
C ASP A 757 -5.49 30.38 -38.62
N ALA A 758 -6.05 30.92 -37.52
CA ALA A 758 -7.21 31.83 -37.56
C ALA A 758 -7.39 32.55 -36.20
N ALA A 759 -6.79 33.74 -36.12
CA ALA A 759 -7.36 34.99 -35.63
C ALA A 759 -8.16 35.07 -34.31
N VAL A 760 -7.63 35.91 -33.40
CA VAL A 760 -8.27 37.12 -32.83
C VAL A 760 -9.68 37.00 -32.24
N ALA A 761 -9.81 37.18 -30.92
CA ALA A 761 -10.58 38.28 -30.30
C ALA A 761 -10.71 38.13 -28.77
N ALA A 762 -10.38 39.23 -28.06
CA ALA A 762 -10.92 39.70 -26.77
C ALA A 762 -10.86 38.74 -25.56
N THR A 763 -10.21 39.02 -24.43
CA THR A 763 -9.92 40.27 -23.69
C THR A 763 -8.83 39.98 -22.67
#